data_AF-A0A1A9UKA4-F1
#
_entry.id   AF-A0A1A9UKA4-F1
#
_cell.length_a   1.000
_cell.length_b   1.000
_cell.length_c   1.000
_cell.angle_alpha   90.00
_cell.angle_beta   90.00
_cell.angle_gamma   90.00
#
_symmetry.space_group_name_H-M   'P 1'
#
loop_
_entity.id
_entity.type
_entity.pdbx_description
1 polymer ?
#
loop_
_entity_poly.entity_id
_entity_poly.type
_entity_poly.pdbx_seq_one_letter_code
_entity_poly.pdbx_strand_id
1 'polypeptide(L)'
;MIEYYFSSWKELNQEIQSLKSMLSNEELYNLVQDELNLNYTKIKKIEEKIILLLIPEDSSNKYSCFLEIRAGTGGGEAALFVKDLFRMYVRFSEIQSWKTKIIHSSHSEYGGYKEIIIKICNKKAYLKLQFESGGHRVQRIPETESQGRVHTSTCTVAVMPEMSEFQLPKIKSSDLRIDTFRSSGAGGQHINTTDSAIRITHIPTNTVVECQDERSQHKNKSRAMSVLAARLQTNLLKNRKQNESQVRRNLLGTGDRSDRIRTYNFIQGRITDHRLNLTIYKLNEILEVLGISGGQDSTLTGKICQEAINDLKNNALNYQFIAVRLPYGVQYDEEDCKLAVKFINPDKLVTINIKSAVESSIMYLKKSGFDITDHLKGNEKSRERMKIQYSIAGATSGLVVGTCHASEAITGFFTKYGDSSSDIAPILHLNKRQGRKILQYLNCPQRLYLKPPSADLNEKYPGYPDESVLGISYDMIDDYLEETMPFEFIYALAQVKYAATKVNKELNLLDVNKADVILKAIKKILSGKYLSNFPLKIWQTGSGTQTNMNINEVIANIAIKKLGGNYGDYSIIHPNDHVNKSQSSNDVFPTAMHISAVVALKNSLLPNIRCLIDIFSEKSRKFDKIIKIGRTHLQDAVPLTLGQEISAWQYMLEKSVYHIKNAISHLSEIALGGTAVGTGLNAHKLYPKKTAEILSKLTQHKFITAPNKFESLSTCDALVYAHGTLKGLSASMMKIANDIRWLSSGPRCGIGELLIPENEPGSSIMPGKVNPTQCESMTMICCQVFGNDTAISIGGASGNFQLNVFRPMIIYNFLQSVRLLSDGILSFNKNCILGIKPNKEKINKFLKRSLMLVTALAPHIGYDKSAKIANLAHKKNITLKEACMQLGYLSKDQFNKLISLENMIEIKN
;
A
#
# COMPACT_ATOMS: atom_id res chain seq x y z
N MET A 1 2.20 -32.05 12.92
CA MET A 1 3.28 -31.04 13.09
C MET A 1 4.38 -31.54 14.02
N ILE A 2 4.07 -32.02 15.23
CA ILE A 2 5.10 -32.54 16.14
C ILE A 2 5.86 -33.75 15.56
N GLU A 3 5.16 -34.69 14.92
CA GLU A 3 5.76 -35.85 14.23
C GLU A 3 6.74 -35.45 13.12
N TYR A 4 6.42 -34.39 12.37
CA TYR A 4 7.28 -33.86 11.32
C TYR A 4 8.60 -33.33 11.89
N TYR A 5 8.53 -32.45 12.89
CA TYR A 5 9.73 -31.91 13.53
C TYR A 5 10.54 -32.99 14.27
N PHE A 6 9.88 -33.98 14.85
CA PHE A 6 10.54 -35.11 15.49
C PHE A 6 11.23 -36.05 14.47
N SER A 7 10.63 -36.29 13.30
CA SER A 7 11.28 -37.02 12.20
C SER A 7 12.52 -36.27 11.70
N SER A 8 12.39 -34.97 11.44
CA SER A 8 13.52 -34.14 11.03
C SER A 8 14.63 -34.07 12.09
N TRP A 9 14.29 -34.07 13.39
CA TRP A 9 15.27 -34.16 14.47
C TRP A 9 16.03 -35.49 14.46
N LYS A 10 15.34 -36.61 14.19
CA LYS A 10 15.97 -37.94 14.07
C LYS A 10 16.90 -38.03 12.86
N GLU A 11 16.45 -37.58 11.69
CA GLU A 11 17.24 -37.56 10.45
C GLU A 11 18.52 -36.73 10.64
N LEU A 12 18.38 -35.53 11.19
CA LEU A 12 19.52 -34.63 11.40
C LEU A 12 20.51 -35.17 12.45
N ASN A 13 20.03 -35.89 13.47
CA ASN A 13 20.90 -36.58 14.42
C ASN A 13 21.67 -37.74 13.77
N GLN A 14 21.04 -38.48 12.86
CA GLN A 14 21.73 -39.53 12.10
C GLN A 14 22.79 -38.94 11.17
N GLU A 15 22.49 -37.81 10.53
CA GLU A 15 23.43 -37.07 9.68
C GLU A 15 24.63 -36.53 10.49
N ILE A 16 24.39 -35.96 11.68
CA ILE A 16 25.47 -35.54 12.60
C ILE A 16 26.36 -36.72 13.01
N GLN A 17 25.78 -37.89 13.27
CA GLN A 17 26.55 -39.11 13.60
C GLN A 17 27.38 -39.59 12.40
N SER A 18 26.84 -39.52 11.20
CA SER A 18 27.56 -39.86 9.96
C SER A 18 28.70 -38.88 9.67
N LEU A 19 28.49 -37.58 9.87
CA LEU A 19 29.54 -36.57 9.68
C LEU A 19 30.66 -36.74 10.71
N LYS A 20 30.32 -37.11 11.96
CA LYS A 20 31.32 -37.39 12.99
C LYS A 20 32.26 -38.56 12.67
N SER A 21 31.79 -39.60 11.97
CA SER A 21 32.67 -40.71 11.59
C SER A 21 33.65 -40.34 10.47
N MET A 22 33.34 -39.31 9.69
CA MET A 22 34.16 -38.79 8.59
C MET A 22 35.26 -37.82 9.05
N LEU A 23 35.27 -37.40 10.32
CA LEU A 23 36.30 -36.53 10.92
C LEU A 23 37.71 -37.16 10.94
N SER A 24 37.83 -38.45 10.63
CA SER A 24 39.10 -39.19 10.54
C SER A 24 39.89 -38.93 9.26
N ASN A 25 39.30 -38.23 8.27
CA ASN A 25 39.96 -37.90 7.00
C ASN A 25 40.49 -36.46 7.00
N GLU A 26 41.82 -36.30 7.01
CA GLU A 26 42.51 -34.99 7.08
C GLU A 26 42.19 -34.06 5.90
N GLU A 27 41.88 -34.58 4.71
CA GLU A 27 41.56 -33.77 3.53
C GLU A 27 40.16 -33.13 3.58
N LEU A 28 39.24 -33.73 4.34
CA LEU A 28 37.83 -33.32 4.44
C LEU A 28 37.48 -32.64 5.76
N TYR A 29 38.42 -32.55 6.71
CA TYR A 29 38.19 -32.08 8.08
C TYR A 29 37.48 -30.72 8.15
N ASN A 30 37.94 -29.72 7.39
CA ASN A 30 37.36 -28.39 7.41
C ASN A 30 35.91 -28.37 6.85
N LEU A 31 35.65 -29.12 5.78
CA LEU A 31 34.31 -29.24 5.17
C LEU A 31 33.32 -29.94 6.11
N VAL A 32 33.74 -31.05 6.72
CA VAL A 32 32.94 -31.82 7.68
C VAL A 32 32.62 -30.98 8.92
N GLN A 33 33.56 -30.14 9.36
CA GLN A 33 33.38 -29.33 10.56
C GLN A 33 32.42 -28.14 10.35
N ASP A 34 32.46 -27.51 9.19
CA ASP A 34 31.49 -26.47 8.81
C ASP A 34 30.07 -27.04 8.70
N GLU A 35 29.93 -28.25 8.15
CA GLU A 35 28.65 -28.94 8.00
C GLU A 35 28.08 -29.40 9.35
N LEU A 36 28.93 -29.88 10.27
CA LEU A 36 28.54 -30.18 11.66
C LEU A 36 28.02 -28.94 12.40
N ASN A 37 28.70 -27.80 12.28
CA ASN A 37 28.26 -26.54 12.90
C ASN A 37 26.90 -26.08 12.38
N LEU A 38 26.68 -26.23 11.07
CA LEU A 38 25.40 -25.92 10.43
C LEU A 38 24.29 -26.83 10.96
N ASN A 39 24.55 -28.13 11.07
CA ASN A 39 23.57 -29.11 11.55
C ASN A 39 23.29 -28.98 13.06
N TYR A 40 24.27 -28.62 13.89
CA TYR A 40 24.01 -28.26 15.29
C TYR A 40 23.13 -27.01 15.44
N THR A 41 23.28 -26.03 14.56
CA THR A 41 22.41 -24.84 14.57
C THR A 41 20.98 -25.19 14.16
N LYS A 42 20.81 -26.08 13.18
CA LYS A 42 19.50 -26.59 12.74
C LYS A 42 18.83 -27.43 13.83
N ILE A 43 19.55 -28.29 14.54
CA ILE A 43 18.97 -29.17 15.56
C ILE A 43 18.38 -28.38 16.72
N LYS A 44 19.11 -27.35 17.18
CA LYS A 44 18.65 -26.47 18.26
C LYS A 44 17.34 -25.76 17.92
N LYS A 45 17.21 -25.29 16.67
CA LYS A 45 15.95 -24.68 16.17
C LYS A 45 14.79 -25.66 16.09
N ILE A 46 15.06 -26.92 15.79
CA ILE A 46 14.04 -27.98 15.75
C ILE A 46 13.60 -28.34 17.18
N GLU A 47 14.54 -28.46 18.11
CA GLU A 47 14.25 -28.75 19.52
C GLU A 47 13.39 -27.67 20.16
N GLU A 48 13.69 -26.39 19.94
CA GLU A 48 12.87 -25.26 20.40
C GLU A 48 11.41 -25.37 19.89
N LYS A 49 11.23 -25.79 18.62
CA LYS A 49 9.90 -25.99 18.03
C LYS A 49 9.18 -27.20 18.62
N ILE A 50 9.89 -28.30 18.88
CA ILE A 50 9.30 -29.48 19.52
C ILE A 50 8.82 -29.15 20.92
N ILE A 51 9.63 -28.43 21.71
CA ILE A 51 9.29 -27.99 23.06
C ILE A 51 8.00 -27.15 23.05
N LEU A 52 7.88 -26.19 22.12
CA LEU A 52 6.66 -25.39 21.97
C LEU A 52 5.44 -26.22 21.58
N LEU A 53 5.60 -27.25 20.76
CA LEU A 53 4.53 -28.14 20.32
C LEU A 53 4.09 -29.16 21.38
N LEU A 54 4.93 -29.41 22.40
CA LEU A 54 4.60 -30.27 23.54
C LEU A 54 3.76 -29.56 24.62
N ILE A 55 3.59 -28.24 24.51
CA ILE A 55 2.75 -27.47 25.46
C ILE A 55 1.27 -27.76 25.15
N PRO A 56 0.50 -28.36 26.07
CA PRO A 56 -0.90 -28.67 25.83
C PRO A 56 -1.74 -27.39 25.69
N GLU A 57 -2.59 -27.32 24.66
CA GLU A 57 -3.46 -26.16 24.43
C GLU A 57 -4.64 -26.16 25.41
N ASP A 58 -4.72 -25.16 26.30
CA ASP A 58 -5.94 -24.89 27.06
C ASP A 58 -7.06 -24.44 26.11
N SER A 59 -8.15 -25.21 26.06
CA SER A 59 -9.34 -24.92 25.28
C SER A 59 -9.95 -23.52 25.56
N SER A 60 -9.61 -22.92 26.70
CA SER A 60 -10.04 -21.59 27.15
C SER A 60 -9.24 -20.44 26.53
N ASN A 61 -8.08 -20.72 25.94
CA ASN A 61 -7.16 -19.74 25.33
C ASN A 61 -7.76 -18.93 24.18
N LYS A 62 -8.92 -19.32 23.66
CA LYS A 62 -9.61 -18.64 22.55
C LYS A 62 -10.60 -17.55 22.99
N TYR A 63 -10.91 -17.44 24.28
CA TYR A 63 -11.96 -16.57 24.78
C TYR A 63 -11.46 -15.18 25.20
N SER A 64 -12.43 -14.25 25.33
CA SER A 64 -12.27 -13.04 26.13
C SER A 64 -12.01 -13.41 27.59
N CYS A 65 -11.73 -12.43 28.46
CA CYS A 65 -11.60 -12.70 29.89
C CYS A 65 -12.24 -11.63 30.76
N PHE A 66 -12.58 -12.03 31.98
CA PHE A 66 -12.82 -11.14 33.10
C PHE A 66 -11.52 -10.99 33.89
N LEU A 67 -11.20 -9.76 34.24
CA LEU A 67 -10.07 -9.40 35.08
C LEU A 67 -10.63 -8.80 36.36
N GLU A 68 -10.35 -9.46 37.47
CA GLU A 68 -10.68 -9.00 38.82
C GLU A 68 -9.40 -8.57 39.53
N ILE A 69 -9.42 -7.40 40.15
CA ILE A 69 -8.31 -6.87 40.95
C ILE A 69 -8.85 -6.45 42.31
N ARG A 70 -8.25 -6.97 43.39
CA ARG A 70 -8.68 -6.71 44.77
C ARG A 70 -7.51 -6.26 45.64
N ALA A 71 -7.79 -5.33 46.56
CA ALA A 71 -6.81 -4.86 47.53
C ALA A 71 -6.51 -5.97 48.57
N GLY A 72 -5.23 -6.20 48.85
CA GLY A 72 -4.74 -7.12 49.88
C GLY A 72 -4.24 -6.39 51.11
N THR A 73 -3.09 -6.80 51.65
CA THR A 73 -2.45 -6.16 52.82
C THR A 73 -1.89 -4.78 52.44
N GLY A 74 -2.26 -3.72 53.14
CA GLY A 74 -1.73 -2.36 52.89
C GLY A 74 -2.73 -1.21 52.99
N GLY A 75 -3.99 -1.46 53.34
CA GLY A 75 -4.99 -0.41 53.61
C GLY A 75 -5.28 0.47 52.39
N GLY A 76 -5.31 1.80 52.58
CA GLY A 76 -5.59 2.78 51.52
C GLY A 76 -4.61 2.71 50.34
N GLU A 77 -3.33 2.41 50.61
CA GLU A 77 -2.32 2.26 49.55
C GLU A 77 -2.57 1.04 48.66
N ALA A 78 -3.03 -0.08 49.24
CA ALA A 78 -3.42 -1.24 48.45
C ALA A 78 -4.57 -0.88 47.50
N ALA A 79 -5.54 -0.07 47.95
CA ALA A 79 -6.65 0.38 47.10
C ALA A 79 -6.20 1.32 45.97
N LEU A 80 -5.22 2.20 46.22
CA LEU A 80 -4.59 3.01 45.17
C LEU A 80 -3.83 2.14 44.17
N PHE A 81 -3.14 1.10 44.64
CA PHE A 81 -2.43 0.19 43.75
C PHE A 81 -3.37 -0.64 42.86
N VAL A 82 -4.56 -1.02 43.35
CA VAL A 82 -5.62 -1.62 42.52
C VAL A 82 -5.97 -0.71 41.33
N LYS A 83 -6.10 0.60 41.56
CA LYS A 83 -6.38 1.59 40.51
C LYS A 83 -5.26 1.67 39.48
N ASP A 84 -4.01 1.61 39.91
CA ASP A 84 -2.85 1.63 39.01
C ASP A 84 -2.78 0.39 38.12
N LEU A 85 -2.97 -0.80 38.70
CA LEU A 85 -3.02 -2.05 37.94
C LEU A 85 -4.20 -2.05 36.95
N PHE A 86 -5.37 -1.56 37.37
CA PHE A 86 -6.52 -1.41 36.48
C PHE A 86 -6.19 -0.55 35.26
N ARG A 87 -5.58 0.63 35.45
CA ARG A 87 -5.16 1.52 34.36
C ARG A 87 -4.14 0.85 33.43
N MET A 88 -3.18 0.12 34.01
CA MET A 88 -2.16 -0.61 33.26
C MET A 88 -2.79 -1.64 32.31
N TYR A 89 -3.73 -2.46 32.80
CA TYR A 89 -4.38 -3.48 31.97
C TYR A 89 -5.34 -2.89 30.92
N VAL A 90 -6.01 -1.77 31.22
CA VAL A 90 -6.82 -1.05 30.22
C VAL A 90 -5.94 -0.50 29.10
N ARG A 91 -4.83 0.17 29.43
CA ARG A 91 -3.87 0.67 28.41
C ARG A 91 -3.28 -0.45 27.57
N PHE A 92 -2.87 -1.55 28.19
CA PHE A 92 -2.40 -2.72 27.46
C PHE A 92 -3.47 -3.24 26.49
N SER A 93 -4.73 -3.30 26.94
CA SER A 93 -5.85 -3.70 26.10
C SER A 93 -6.04 -2.74 24.92
N GLU A 94 -5.93 -1.43 25.11
CA GLU A 94 -6.04 -0.41 24.05
C GLU A 94 -4.92 -0.51 23.01
N ILE A 95 -3.66 -0.71 23.44
CA ILE A 95 -2.51 -0.95 22.54
C ILE A 95 -2.77 -2.18 21.66
N GLN A 96 -3.40 -3.21 22.21
CA GLN A 96 -3.78 -4.41 21.47
C GLN A 96 -5.11 -4.25 20.69
N SER A 97 -5.72 -3.05 20.70
CA SER A 97 -7.03 -2.76 20.10
C SER A 97 -8.18 -3.62 20.65
N TRP A 98 -8.13 -3.97 21.94
CA TRP A 98 -9.15 -4.73 22.65
C TRP A 98 -10.13 -3.79 23.35
N LYS A 99 -11.43 -4.11 23.32
CA LYS A 99 -12.44 -3.30 24.02
C LYS A 99 -12.54 -3.72 25.49
N THR A 100 -12.54 -2.76 26.40
CA THR A 100 -12.71 -3.01 27.85
C THR A 100 -14.04 -2.45 28.36
N LYS A 101 -14.71 -3.16 29.27
CA LYS A 101 -15.94 -2.72 29.93
C LYS A 101 -15.88 -2.98 31.43
N ILE A 102 -16.13 -1.96 32.25
CA ILE A 102 -16.24 -2.14 33.71
C ILE A 102 -17.55 -2.87 34.03
N ILE A 103 -17.47 -3.94 34.82
CA ILE A 103 -18.62 -4.74 35.27
C ILE A 103 -19.02 -4.37 36.69
N HIS A 104 -18.02 -4.23 37.58
CA HIS A 104 -18.22 -3.87 38.98
C HIS A 104 -17.02 -3.04 39.48
N SER A 105 -17.28 -2.10 40.39
CA SER A 105 -16.25 -1.31 41.06
C SER A 105 -16.69 -0.95 42.48
N SER A 106 -15.83 -1.21 43.47
CA SER A 106 -15.99 -0.83 44.86
C SER A 106 -14.89 0.15 45.25
N HIS A 107 -15.26 1.36 45.64
CA HIS A 107 -14.32 2.46 45.90
C HIS A 107 -13.84 2.49 47.35
N SER A 108 -12.65 3.05 47.57
CA SER A 108 -12.10 3.36 48.89
C SER A 108 -12.20 4.85 49.19
N GLU A 109 -12.09 5.22 50.46
CA GLU A 109 -12.13 6.61 50.94
C GLU A 109 -10.95 7.45 50.41
N TYR A 110 -9.85 6.81 49.98
CA TYR A 110 -8.63 7.46 49.50
C TYR A 110 -8.53 7.54 47.97
N GLY A 111 -9.64 7.37 47.23
CA GLY A 111 -9.66 7.57 45.76
C GLY A 111 -9.14 6.40 44.90
N GLY A 112 -8.89 5.25 45.52
CA GLY A 112 -8.61 3.96 44.87
C GLY A 112 -9.78 2.96 44.93
N TYR A 113 -9.57 1.71 44.52
CA TYR A 113 -10.59 0.65 44.52
C TYR A 113 -10.29 -0.42 45.56
N LYS A 114 -11.28 -0.80 46.39
CA LYS A 114 -11.19 -2.02 47.20
C LYS A 114 -11.26 -3.27 46.30
N GLU A 115 -12.09 -3.19 45.26
CA GLU A 115 -12.25 -4.23 44.23
C GLU A 115 -12.71 -3.61 42.91
N ILE A 116 -12.18 -4.09 41.79
CA ILE A 116 -12.65 -3.76 40.44
C ILE A 116 -12.67 -4.99 39.54
N ILE A 117 -13.75 -5.15 38.77
CA ILE A 117 -13.93 -6.23 37.81
C ILE A 117 -14.21 -5.63 36.44
N ILE A 118 -13.37 -5.97 35.46
CA ILE A 118 -13.54 -5.56 34.06
C ILE A 118 -13.64 -6.76 33.13
N LYS A 119 -14.34 -6.56 32.03
CA LYS A 119 -14.40 -7.48 30.89
C LYS A 119 -13.50 -6.96 29.78
N ILE A 120 -12.57 -7.80 29.31
CA ILE A 120 -11.68 -7.51 28.17
C ILE A 120 -12.17 -8.32 26.97
N CYS A 121 -12.81 -7.65 26.02
CA CYS A 121 -13.48 -8.24 24.87
C CYS A 121 -12.52 -8.43 23.68
N ASN A 122 -11.85 -9.59 23.61
CA ASN A 122 -11.09 -10.03 22.44
C ASN A 122 -10.90 -11.56 22.44
N LYS A 123 -10.98 -12.18 21.25
CA LYS A 123 -10.67 -13.61 21.10
C LYS A 123 -9.16 -13.81 21.32
N LYS A 124 -8.79 -14.56 22.36
CA LYS A 124 -7.42 -14.78 22.87
C LYS A 124 -6.92 -13.78 23.92
N ALA A 125 -7.78 -12.91 24.47
CA ALA A 125 -7.40 -12.09 25.62
C ALA A 125 -6.98 -12.96 26.82
N TYR A 126 -7.71 -14.06 27.07
CA TYR A 126 -7.38 -15.01 28.14
C TYR A 126 -6.00 -15.64 27.95
N LEU A 127 -5.66 -16.12 26.74
CA LEU A 127 -4.35 -16.72 26.44
C LEU A 127 -3.19 -15.80 26.86
N LYS A 128 -3.32 -14.50 26.58
CA LYS A 128 -2.30 -13.49 26.85
C LYS A 128 -2.22 -13.09 28.32
N LEU A 129 -3.35 -13.10 29.04
CA LEU A 129 -3.46 -12.56 30.39
C LEU A 129 -3.59 -13.64 31.48
N GLN A 130 -3.82 -14.91 31.16
CA GLN A 130 -4.07 -15.98 32.16
C GLN A 130 -2.98 -16.06 33.23
N PHE A 131 -1.72 -15.85 32.83
CA PHE A 131 -0.58 -15.87 33.72
C PHE A 131 -0.53 -14.65 34.63
N GLU A 132 -1.28 -13.59 34.39
CA GLU A 132 -1.34 -12.43 35.28
C GLU A 132 -2.08 -12.73 36.61
N SER A 133 -2.66 -13.92 36.76
CA SER A 133 -3.33 -14.32 38.00
C SER A 133 -2.33 -14.59 39.13
N GLY A 134 -2.54 -13.94 40.29
CA GLY A 134 -1.74 -14.13 41.51
C GLY A 134 -1.57 -12.86 42.33
N GLY A 135 -0.65 -12.90 43.31
CA GLY A 135 -0.31 -11.76 44.16
C GLY A 135 0.65 -10.76 43.49
N HIS A 136 0.26 -9.50 43.43
CA HIS A 136 1.06 -8.38 42.97
C HIS A 136 1.46 -7.51 44.17
N ARG A 137 2.74 -7.11 44.24
CA ARG A 137 3.28 -6.33 45.35
C ARG A 137 3.82 -4.99 44.88
N VAL A 138 3.48 -3.90 45.57
CA VAL A 138 4.05 -2.58 45.34
C VAL A 138 4.94 -2.14 46.50
N GLN A 139 6.05 -1.50 46.18
CA GLN A 139 6.96 -0.86 47.13
C GLN A 139 7.18 0.59 46.70
N ARG A 140 6.55 1.53 47.41
CA ARG A 140 6.67 2.98 47.18
C ARG A 140 6.35 3.75 48.45
N ILE A 141 6.62 5.05 48.44
CA ILE A 141 6.12 5.98 49.46
C ILE A 141 4.66 6.29 49.09
N PRO A 142 3.66 5.90 49.89
CA PRO A 142 2.25 6.14 49.58
C PRO A 142 1.91 7.62 49.55
N GLU A 143 0.93 8.00 48.72
CA GLU A 143 0.38 9.37 48.73
C GLU A 143 -0.29 9.72 50.07
N THR A 144 -0.70 8.70 50.84
CA THR A 144 -1.35 8.84 52.15
C THR A 144 -0.37 8.99 53.32
N GLU A 145 0.95 8.95 53.09
CA GLU A 145 1.98 8.94 54.14
C GLU A 145 2.78 10.25 54.17
N SER A 146 2.92 10.86 55.35
CA SER A 146 3.50 12.20 55.51
C SER A 146 5.00 12.20 55.83
N GLN A 147 5.53 11.09 56.37
CA GLN A 147 6.93 10.98 56.81
C GLN A 147 7.89 10.37 55.78
N GLY A 148 7.45 10.14 54.54
CA GLY A 148 8.31 9.66 53.46
C GLY A 148 8.77 8.19 53.61
N ARG A 149 8.10 7.39 54.42
CA ARG A 149 8.46 5.97 54.65
C ARG A 149 7.94 5.09 53.52
N VAL A 150 8.76 4.10 53.14
CA VAL A 150 8.42 3.14 52.08
C VAL A 150 7.47 2.08 52.64
N HIS A 151 6.30 1.96 52.04
CA HIS A 151 5.35 0.90 52.39
C HIS A 151 5.40 -0.23 51.38
N THR A 152 5.13 -1.45 51.87
CA THR A 152 4.94 -2.63 51.03
C THR A 152 3.49 -3.07 51.13
N SER A 153 2.77 -2.93 50.01
CA SER A 153 1.35 -3.26 49.88
C SER A 153 1.13 -4.32 48.80
N THR A 154 0.03 -5.06 48.90
CA THR A 154 -0.31 -6.14 47.98
C THR A 154 -1.71 -5.99 47.38
N CYS A 155 -1.87 -6.51 46.17
CA CYS A 155 -3.15 -6.70 45.49
C CYS A 155 -3.19 -8.11 44.90
N THR A 156 -4.38 -8.68 44.76
CA THR A 156 -4.57 -9.93 44.03
C THR A 156 -5.21 -9.64 42.67
N VAL A 157 -4.74 -10.34 41.65
CA VAL A 157 -5.29 -10.29 40.29
C VAL A 157 -5.80 -11.68 39.94
N ALA A 158 -7.01 -11.78 39.39
CA ALA A 158 -7.54 -13.02 38.84
C ALA A 158 -8.05 -12.82 37.43
N VAL A 159 -7.56 -13.63 36.50
CA VAL A 159 -7.99 -13.64 35.10
C VAL A 159 -8.82 -14.89 34.85
N MET A 160 -10.07 -14.72 34.47
CA MET A 160 -11.03 -15.80 34.24
C MET A 160 -11.53 -15.76 32.79
N PRO A 161 -11.63 -16.90 32.08
CA PRO A 161 -12.10 -16.89 30.70
C PRO A 161 -13.61 -16.57 30.63
N GLU A 162 -14.02 -15.84 29.59
CA GLU A 162 -15.42 -15.66 29.25
C GLU A 162 -15.97 -16.98 28.67
N MET A 163 -16.65 -17.76 29.50
CA MET A 163 -17.30 -18.98 29.04
C MET A 163 -18.45 -18.68 28.06
N SER A 164 -18.60 -19.51 27.03
CA SER A 164 -19.71 -19.41 26.07
C SER A 164 -21.08 -19.56 26.75
N GLU A 165 -22.11 -18.93 26.17
CA GLU A 165 -23.51 -19.07 26.59
C GLU A 165 -23.88 -20.55 26.78
N PHE A 166 -24.47 -20.82 27.95
CA PHE A 166 -24.84 -22.15 28.38
C PHE A 166 -26.03 -22.68 27.56
N GLN A 167 -25.84 -23.72 26.76
CA GLN A 167 -26.96 -24.51 26.26
C GLN A 167 -27.49 -25.37 27.40
N LEU A 168 -28.76 -25.16 27.78
CA LEU A 168 -29.45 -26.02 28.72
C LEU A 168 -29.37 -27.48 28.24
N PRO A 169 -29.01 -28.45 29.11
CA PRO A 169 -29.06 -29.85 28.74
C PRO A 169 -30.51 -30.20 28.38
N LYS A 170 -30.73 -30.68 27.15
CA LYS A 170 -32.02 -31.26 26.75
C LYS A 170 -32.24 -32.50 27.62
N ILE A 171 -33.26 -32.47 28.48
CA ILE A 171 -33.68 -33.65 29.25
C ILE A 171 -34.12 -34.71 28.24
N LYS A 172 -33.32 -35.78 28.09
CA LYS A 172 -33.71 -36.91 27.24
C LYS A 172 -34.70 -37.78 28.01
N SER A 173 -35.68 -38.33 27.30
CA SER A 173 -36.66 -39.26 27.88
C SER A 173 -36.01 -40.51 28.48
N SER A 174 -34.82 -40.92 27.98
CA SER A 174 -34.02 -42.03 28.51
C SER A 174 -33.49 -41.81 29.92
N ASP A 175 -33.38 -40.55 30.36
CA ASP A 175 -32.72 -40.17 31.62
C ASP A 175 -33.73 -40.06 32.77
N LEU A 176 -35.00 -40.37 32.48
CA LEU A 176 -36.15 -40.22 33.39
C LEU A 176 -36.78 -41.57 33.70
N ARG A 177 -36.91 -41.87 34.99
CA ARG A 177 -37.84 -42.91 35.48
C ARG A 177 -39.12 -42.23 35.94
N ILE A 178 -40.25 -42.61 35.36
CA ILE A 178 -41.56 -42.03 35.67
C ILE A 178 -42.41 -43.13 36.31
N ASP A 179 -42.69 -42.98 37.60
CA ASP A 179 -43.52 -43.89 38.38
C ASP A 179 -44.89 -43.22 38.61
N THR A 180 -45.99 -43.93 38.34
CA THR A 180 -47.37 -43.46 38.59
C THR A 180 -47.94 -44.16 39.80
N PHE A 181 -48.60 -43.41 40.68
CA PHE A 181 -49.16 -43.96 41.92
C PHE A 181 -50.44 -43.21 42.33
N ARG A 182 -51.16 -43.73 43.33
CA ARG A 182 -52.40 -43.12 43.84
C ARG A 182 -52.08 -41.90 44.71
N SER A 183 -52.79 -40.81 44.45
CA SER A 183 -52.69 -39.58 45.25
C SER A 183 -53.12 -39.83 46.69
N SER A 184 -52.41 -39.29 47.67
CA SER A 184 -52.72 -39.48 49.10
C SER A 184 -53.16 -38.16 49.75
N GLY A 185 -54.36 -38.11 50.33
CA GLY A 185 -54.88 -36.94 51.06
C GLY A 185 -56.35 -37.06 51.48
N ALA A 186 -56.80 -36.20 52.40
CA ALA A 186 -58.19 -36.15 52.88
C ALA A 186 -59.10 -35.44 51.86
N GLY A 187 -59.58 -36.18 50.85
CA GLY A 187 -60.55 -35.66 49.88
C GLY A 187 -61.34 -36.78 49.20
N GLY A 188 -62.58 -36.47 48.80
CA GLY A 188 -63.65 -37.42 48.46
C GLY A 188 -63.42 -38.40 47.29
N GLN A 189 -64.46 -39.20 47.00
CA GLN A 189 -64.56 -40.46 46.22
C GLN A 189 -63.73 -40.61 44.92
N HIS A 190 -63.11 -39.55 44.40
CA HIS A 190 -62.28 -39.56 43.19
C HIS A 190 -60.77 -39.59 43.43
N ILE A 191 -60.28 -39.43 44.67
CA ILE A 191 -58.84 -39.34 44.99
C ILE A 191 -58.18 -40.72 45.17
N ASN A 192 -58.94 -41.74 45.57
CA ASN A 192 -58.40 -43.07 45.91
C ASN A 192 -58.57 -44.15 44.82
N THR A 193 -59.16 -43.82 43.66
CA THR A 193 -59.52 -44.80 42.61
C THR A 193 -58.69 -44.68 41.32
N THR A 194 -57.99 -43.56 41.08
CA THR A 194 -57.22 -43.32 39.85
C THR A 194 -55.75 -43.00 40.12
N ASP A 195 -54.85 -43.64 39.38
CA ASP A 195 -53.38 -43.46 39.46
C ASP A 195 -52.95 -42.13 38.82
N SER A 196 -53.35 -41.03 39.45
CA SER A 196 -53.18 -39.67 38.92
C SER A 196 -51.91 -38.96 39.40
N ALA A 197 -51.26 -39.41 40.48
CA ALA A 197 -50.00 -38.85 40.98
C ALA A 197 -48.79 -39.38 40.23
N ILE A 198 -47.79 -38.54 40.04
CA ILE A 198 -46.58 -38.86 39.26
C ILE A 198 -45.33 -38.52 40.05
N ARG A 199 -44.40 -39.48 40.10
CA ARG A 199 -43.03 -39.32 40.56
C ARG A 199 -42.09 -39.43 39.36
N ILE A 200 -41.26 -38.41 39.16
CA ILE A 200 -40.21 -38.41 38.13
C ILE A 200 -38.86 -38.40 38.83
N THR A 201 -38.02 -39.39 38.51
CA THR A 201 -36.63 -39.48 38.98
C THR A 201 -35.70 -39.26 37.80
N HIS A 202 -34.87 -38.21 37.86
CA HIS A 202 -33.79 -38.02 36.91
C HIS A 202 -32.58 -38.86 37.33
N ILE A 203 -32.32 -39.93 36.59
CA ILE A 203 -31.35 -40.98 36.95
C ILE A 203 -29.92 -40.43 37.10
N PRO A 204 -29.40 -39.57 36.19
CA PRO A 204 -28.02 -39.06 36.31
C PRO A 204 -27.75 -38.20 37.54
N THR A 205 -28.78 -37.57 38.12
CA THR A 205 -28.62 -36.63 39.26
C THR A 205 -29.36 -37.08 40.52
N ASN A 206 -30.00 -38.26 40.50
CA ASN A 206 -30.88 -38.78 41.55
C ASN A 206 -31.93 -37.78 42.06
N THR A 207 -32.35 -36.83 41.22
CA THR A 207 -33.31 -35.79 41.62
C THR A 207 -34.73 -36.32 41.43
N VAL A 208 -35.49 -36.40 42.53
CA VAL A 208 -36.87 -36.89 42.53
C VAL A 208 -37.84 -35.71 42.65
N VAL A 209 -38.91 -35.73 41.86
CA VAL A 209 -40.01 -34.76 41.92
C VAL A 209 -41.34 -35.50 41.89
N GLU A 210 -42.24 -35.13 42.80
CA GLU A 210 -43.59 -35.69 42.91
C GLU A 210 -44.62 -34.58 42.70
N CYS A 211 -45.71 -34.89 42.00
CA CYS A 211 -46.84 -33.96 41.82
C CYS A 211 -48.18 -34.72 41.81
N GLN A 212 -49.12 -34.21 42.60
CA GLN A 212 -50.47 -34.77 42.79
C GLN A 212 -51.57 -33.67 42.83
N ASP A 213 -51.27 -32.48 42.32
CA ASP A 213 -52.10 -31.27 42.50
C ASP A 213 -53.39 -31.29 41.63
N GLU A 214 -53.37 -31.98 40.49
CA GLU A 214 -54.44 -31.96 39.49
C GLU A 214 -55.13 -33.32 39.33
N ARG A 215 -56.37 -33.32 38.86
CA ARG A 215 -57.15 -34.56 38.58
C ARG A 215 -56.64 -35.34 37.36
N SER A 216 -55.76 -34.75 36.54
CA SER A 216 -55.27 -35.33 35.28
C SER A 216 -53.80 -35.74 35.37
N GLN A 217 -53.52 -37.01 35.07
CA GLN A 217 -52.17 -37.59 35.00
C GLN A 217 -51.25 -36.78 34.06
N HIS A 218 -51.74 -36.39 32.89
CA HIS A 218 -50.95 -35.61 31.93
C HIS A 218 -50.59 -34.21 32.46
N LYS A 219 -51.48 -33.58 33.23
CA LYS A 219 -51.21 -32.28 33.87
C LYS A 219 -50.24 -32.40 35.05
N ASN A 220 -50.36 -33.45 35.86
CA ASN A 220 -49.37 -33.72 36.91
C ASN A 220 -48.00 -34.05 36.34
N LYS A 221 -47.94 -34.74 35.18
CA LYS A 221 -46.68 -35.06 34.48
C LYS A 221 -45.98 -33.80 33.99
N SER A 222 -46.72 -32.90 33.33
CA SER A 222 -46.15 -31.65 32.84
C SER A 222 -45.68 -30.76 33.97
N ARG A 223 -46.43 -30.70 35.08
CA ARG A 223 -46.08 -29.92 36.27
C ARG A 223 -44.86 -30.50 37.01
N ALA A 224 -44.80 -31.83 37.21
CA ALA A 224 -43.63 -32.51 37.75
C ALA A 224 -42.39 -32.33 36.87
N MET A 225 -42.54 -32.36 35.53
CA MET A 225 -41.45 -32.07 34.59
C MET A 225 -40.95 -30.62 34.71
N SER A 226 -41.84 -29.65 34.85
CA SER A 226 -41.47 -28.24 35.06
C SER A 226 -40.72 -28.03 36.37
N VAL A 227 -41.14 -28.68 37.46
CA VAL A 227 -40.46 -28.61 38.76
C VAL A 227 -39.12 -29.34 38.72
N LEU A 228 -39.03 -30.47 38.02
CA LEU A 228 -37.77 -31.19 37.80
C LEU A 228 -36.78 -30.34 37.00
N ALA A 229 -37.23 -29.69 35.92
CA ALA A 229 -36.41 -28.76 35.15
C ALA A 229 -35.89 -27.61 36.02
N ALA A 230 -36.74 -27.02 36.86
CA ALA A 230 -36.34 -25.95 37.78
C ALA A 230 -35.32 -26.41 38.85
N ARG A 231 -35.49 -27.62 39.41
CA ARG A 231 -34.54 -28.19 40.39
C ARG A 231 -33.20 -28.54 39.74
N LEU A 232 -33.20 -29.13 38.55
CA LEU A 232 -31.99 -29.44 37.80
C LEU A 232 -31.23 -28.16 37.42
N GLN A 233 -31.95 -27.13 36.97
CA GLN A 233 -31.37 -25.81 36.69
C GLN A 233 -30.74 -25.20 37.95
N THR A 234 -31.43 -25.28 39.09
CA THR A 234 -30.94 -24.75 40.37
C THR A 234 -29.69 -25.49 40.86
N ASN A 235 -29.67 -26.82 40.79
CA ASN A 235 -28.51 -27.64 41.18
C ASN A 235 -27.30 -27.42 40.26
N LEU A 236 -27.52 -27.30 38.95
CA LEU A 236 -26.46 -26.97 37.99
C LEU A 236 -25.88 -25.58 38.25
N LEU A 237 -26.72 -24.58 38.52
CA LEU A 237 -26.28 -23.24 38.90
C LEU A 237 -25.51 -23.25 40.23
N LYS A 238 -25.90 -24.07 41.19
CA LYS A 238 -25.23 -24.19 42.51
C LYS A 238 -23.86 -24.86 42.40
N ASN A 239 -23.76 -25.98 41.69
CA ASN A 239 -22.49 -26.67 41.43
C ASN A 239 -21.55 -25.78 40.60
N ARG A 240 -22.09 -25.04 39.63
CA ARG A 240 -21.31 -24.08 38.85
C ARG A 240 -20.78 -22.93 39.70
N LYS A 241 -21.62 -22.32 40.55
CA LYS A 241 -21.18 -21.30 41.51
C LYS A 241 -20.10 -21.83 42.46
N GLN A 242 -20.19 -23.09 42.90
CA GLN A 242 -19.13 -23.72 43.70
C GLN A 242 -17.82 -23.91 42.94
N ASN A 243 -17.88 -24.46 41.72
CA ASN A 243 -16.69 -24.65 40.87
C ASN A 243 -16.05 -23.30 40.50
N GLU A 244 -16.83 -22.30 40.10
CA GLU A 244 -16.34 -20.93 39.83
C GLU A 244 -15.72 -20.31 41.09
N SER A 245 -16.31 -20.51 42.26
CA SER A 245 -15.75 -20.03 43.55
C SER A 245 -14.48 -20.76 43.97
N GLN A 246 -14.28 -22.00 43.53
CA GLN A 246 -13.08 -22.79 43.83
C GLN A 246 -11.94 -22.42 42.87
N VAL A 247 -12.21 -22.32 41.57
CA VAL A 247 -11.25 -21.84 40.56
C VAL A 247 -10.81 -20.41 40.86
N ARG A 248 -11.75 -19.53 41.22
CA ARG A 248 -11.44 -18.16 41.66
C ARG A 248 -10.52 -18.12 42.88
N ARG A 249 -10.73 -18.99 43.87
CA ARG A 249 -9.86 -19.08 45.05
C ARG A 249 -8.43 -19.53 44.70
N ASN A 250 -8.28 -20.48 43.78
CA ASN A 250 -6.96 -20.95 43.35
C ASN A 250 -6.15 -19.89 42.59
N LEU A 251 -6.83 -19.01 41.82
CA LEU A 251 -6.17 -17.97 41.03
C LEU A 251 -5.72 -16.74 41.85
N LEU A 252 -6.43 -16.42 42.93
CA LEU A 252 -6.19 -15.20 43.72
C LEU A 252 -5.03 -15.32 44.72
N GLY A 253 -4.63 -16.54 45.11
CA GLY A 253 -3.64 -16.75 46.17
C GLY A 253 -4.14 -16.27 47.55
N THR A 254 -3.21 -16.12 48.50
CA THR A 254 -3.46 -15.66 49.88
C THR A 254 -3.59 -14.14 50.00
N GLY A 255 -2.97 -13.39 49.08
CA GLY A 255 -2.92 -11.92 49.12
C GLY A 255 -1.95 -11.35 50.16
N ASP A 256 -1.21 -12.20 50.86
CA ASP A 256 -0.20 -11.80 51.84
C ASP A 256 1.09 -11.31 51.18
N ARG A 257 1.93 -10.60 51.96
CA ARG A 257 3.21 -10.03 51.47
C ARG A 257 4.21 -11.06 50.93
N SER A 258 4.08 -12.32 51.34
CA SER A 258 4.91 -13.45 50.90
C SER A 258 4.52 -13.96 49.52
N ASP A 259 3.23 -13.91 49.18
CA ASP A 259 2.63 -14.45 47.97
C ASP A 259 2.73 -13.44 46.81
N ARG A 260 3.79 -13.58 46.01
CA ARG A 260 4.16 -12.62 44.96
C ARG A 260 4.55 -13.31 43.67
N ILE A 261 3.82 -13.01 42.60
CA ILE A 261 4.24 -13.33 41.24
C ILE A 261 4.98 -12.15 40.60
N ARG A 262 4.68 -10.91 41.03
CA ARG A 262 5.33 -9.70 40.52
C ARG A 262 5.50 -8.64 41.60
N THR A 263 6.64 -7.95 41.59
CA THR A 263 6.92 -6.80 42.47
C THR A 263 7.22 -5.55 41.66
N TYR A 264 6.52 -4.46 41.99
CA TYR A 264 6.65 -3.13 41.41
C TYR A 264 7.37 -2.25 42.44
N ASN A 265 8.65 -1.99 42.23
CA ASN A 265 9.45 -1.17 43.13
C ASN A 265 9.70 0.19 42.46
N PHE A 266 8.91 1.19 42.87
CA PHE A 266 8.95 2.54 42.29
C PHE A 266 10.22 3.30 42.65
N ILE A 267 10.81 3.02 43.82
CA ILE A 267 12.06 3.64 44.27
C ILE A 267 13.22 3.25 43.37
N GLN A 268 13.25 1.98 42.96
CA GLN A 268 14.26 1.41 42.07
C GLN A 268 13.81 1.43 40.60
N GLY A 269 12.66 2.04 40.28
CA GLY A 269 12.10 2.13 38.93
C GLY A 269 11.90 0.78 38.24
N ARG A 270 11.73 -0.32 38.99
CA ARG A 270 11.80 -1.69 38.45
C ARG A 270 10.57 -2.54 38.72
N ILE A 271 10.33 -3.45 37.79
CA ILE A 271 9.35 -4.54 37.89
C ILE A 271 10.13 -5.84 37.88
N THR A 272 9.93 -6.67 38.91
CA THR A 272 10.47 -8.04 38.97
C THR A 272 9.34 -9.04 38.85
N ASP A 273 9.40 -9.91 37.84
CA ASP A 273 8.53 -11.08 37.71
C ASP A 273 9.23 -12.29 38.33
N HIS A 274 8.73 -12.76 39.48
CA HIS A 274 9.36 -13.81 40.30
C HIS A 274 9.21 -15.21 39.70
N ARG A 275 8.35 -15.37 38.70
CA ARG A 275 8.14 -16.66 38.03
C ARG A 275 9.18 -16.91 36.95
N LEU A 276 9.62 -15.83 36.31
CA LEU A 276 10.61 -15.85 35.23
C LEU A 276 12.00 -15.43 35.69
N ASN A 277 12.15 -15.01 36.96
CA ASN A 277 13.36 -14.35 37.47
C ASN A 277 13.83 -13.18 36.59
N LEU A 278 12.88 -12.43 36.01
CA LEU A 278 13.14 -11.31 35.11
C LEU A 278 12.93 -9.98 35.83
N THR A 279 13.87 -9.06 35.73
CA THR A 279 13.75 -7.69 36.27
C THR A 279 13.91 -6.65 35.18
N ILE A 280 12.94 -5.74 35.07
CA ILE A 280 12.84 -4.69 34.04
C ILE A 280 12.79 -3.32 34.72
N TYR A 281 13.67 -2.40 34.36
CA TYR A 281 13.79 -1.06 34.96
C TYR A 281 13.02 0.00 34.14
N LYS A 282 11.69 -0.15 34.01
CA LYS A 282 10.83 0.72 33.17
C LYS A 282 9.42 0.96 33.76
N LEU A 283 9.31 1.08 35.09
CA LEU A 283 8.01 1.10 35.79
C LEU A 283 7.16 2.37 35.54
N ASN A 284 7.76 3.46 35.08
CA ASN A 284 7.10 4.76 35.01
C ASN A 284 6.98 5.25 33.55
N GLU A 285 6.00 4.89 32.70
CA GLU A 285 5.73 5.58 31.38
C GLU A 285 4.21 5.60 31.00
N ILE A 286 3.57 6.60 30.32
CA ILE A 286 3.92 7.32 29.06
C ILE A 286 3.35 8.79 29.00
N LEU A 287 4.20 9.76 28.65
CA LEU A 287 4.02 11.09 28.00
C LEU A 287 4.77 11.11 26.65
N GLU A 288 4.54 12.03 25.70
CA GLU A 288 5.29 12.04 24.42
C GLU A 288 6.25 13.25 24.33
N VAL A 289 7.50 13.04 23.90
CA VAL A 289 8.59 14.03 23.87
C VAL A 289 9.21 14.12 22.48
N LEU A 290 9.27 15.31 21.89
CA LEU A 290 9.88 15.56 20.57
C LEU A 290 10.89 16.70 20.63
N GLY A 291 12.07 16.53 20.03
CA GLY A 291 12.97 17.66 19.76
C GLY A 291 12.53 18.54 18.59
N ILE A 292 12.58 19.86 18.75
CA ILE A 292 12.22 20.83 17.71
C ILE A 292 13.46 21.57 17.21
N SER A 293 13.73 21.45 15.91
CA SER A 293 14.80 22.16 15.18
C SER A 293 14.29 23.27 14.26
N GLY A 294 12.99 23.36 13.97
CA GLY A 294 12.43 24.38 13.09
C GLY A 294 12.51 24.04 11.58
N GLY A 295 12.84 22.79 11.24
CA GLY A 295 12.75 22.26 9.88
C GLY A 295 11.36 21.69 9.55
N GLN A 296 11.13 21.39 8.27
CA GLN A 296 9.90 20.79 7.75
C GLN A 296 9.45 19.58 8.58
N ASP A 297 10.37 18.64 8.81
CA ASP A 297 10.05 17.32 9.38
C ASP A 297 9.65 17.42 10.85
N SER A 298 10.44 18.15 11.65
CA SER A 298 10.11 18.44 13.06
C SER A 298 8.80 19.22 13.23
N THR A 299 8.51 20.13 12.30
CA THR A 299 7.27 20.93 12.30
C THR A 299 6.05 20.05 12.04
N LEU A 300 6.14 19.18 11.03
CA LEU A 300 5.06 18.26 10.67
C LEU A 300 4.83 17.22 11.77
N THR A 301 5.89 16.56 12.23
CA THR A 301 5.81 15.57 13.31
C THR A 301 5.19 16.19 14.57
N GLY A 302 5.67 17.36 15.00
CA GLY A 302 5.15 18.03 16.18
C GLY A 302 3.67 18.39 16.05
N LYS A 303 3.26 18.88 14.88
CA LYS A 303 1.85 19.24 14.64
C LYS A 303 0.94 18.01 14.65
N ILE A 304 1.34 16.92 14.00
CA ILE A 304 0.58 15.66 14.00
C ILE A 304 0.44 15.12 15.44
N CYS A 305 1.52 15.10 16.22
CA CYS A 305 1.49 14.67 17.62
C CYS A 305 0.54 15.54 18.45
N GLN A 306 0.62 16.87 18.34
CA GLN A 306 -0.26 17.75 19.12
C GLN A 306 -1.73 17.58 18.74
N GLU A 307 -2.08 17.43 17.45
CA GLU A 307 -3.46 17.14 17.03
C GLU A 307 -3.94 15.80 17.58
N ALA A 308 -3.11 14.76 17.54
CA ALA A 308 -3.44 13.46 18.12
C ALA A 308 -3.66 13.52 19.63
N ILE A 309 -2.83 14.27 20.36
CA ILE A 309 -3.02 14.51 21.80
C ILE A 309 -4.32 15.26 22.08
N ASN A 310 -4.67 16.27 21.28
CA ASN A 310 -5.94 17.00 21.42
C ASN A 310 -7.15 16.06 21.26
N ASP A 311 -7.11 15.17 20.26
CA ASP A 311 -8.15 14.14 20.05
C ASP A 311 -8.25 13.16 21.23
N LEU A 312 -7.12 12.77 21.82
CA LEU A 312 -7.11 11.89 23.01
C LEU A 312 -7.67 12.59 24.25
N LYS A 313 -7.38 13.88 24.44
CA LYS A 313 -7.95 14.69 25.53
C LYS A 313 -9.47 14.80 25.43
N ASN A 314 -9.99 14.95 24.22
CA ASN A 314 -11.44 14.94 23.96
C ASN A 314 -12.12 13.62 24.38
N ASN A 315 -11.36 12.52 24.47
CA ASN A 315 -11.82 11.21 24.95
C ASN A 315 -11.52 10.95 26.44
N ALA A 316 -11.32 12.01 27.24
CA ALA A 316 -11.04 11.96 28.68
C ALA A 316 -9.71 11.25 29.06
N LEU A 317 -8.75 11.17 28.15
CA LEU A 317 -7.40 10.66 28.43
C LEU A 317 -6.42 11.82 28.66
N ASN A 318 -5.67 11.78 29.77
CA ASN A 318 -4.74 12.84 30.16
C ASN A 318 -3.32 12.58 29.63
N TYR A 319 -3.09 12.86 28.35
CA TYR A 319 -1.77 12.83 27.70
C TYR A 319 -1.27 14.25 27.41
N GLN A 320 0.05 14.43 27.32
CA GLN A 320 0.66 15.70 26.95
C GLN A 320 1.76 15.49 25.91
N PHE A 321 1.87 16.46 25.00
CA PHE A 321 2.99 16.56 24.07
C PHE A 321 4.01 17.60 24.56
N ILE A 322 5.25 17.17 24.77
CA ILE A 322 6.36 18.02 25.22
C ILE A 322 7.28 18.30 24.04
N ALA A 323 7.29 19.56 23.62
CA ALA A 323 8.27 20.09 22.69
C ALA A 323 9.57 20.44 23.40
N VAL A 324 10.70 19.96 22.89
CA VAL A 324 12.03 20.22 23.47
C VAL A 324 12.91 20.97 22.46
N ARG A 325 13.31 22.19 22.81
CA ARG A 325 14.30 22.98 22.06
C ARG A 325 15.69 22.66 22.58
N LEU A 326 16.59 22.25 21.69
CA LEU A 326 17.95 21.80 22.04
C LEU A 326 19.03 22.57 21.27
N PRO A 327 19.15 23.90 21.49
CA PRO A 327 20.12 24.70 20.78
C PRO A 327 21.56 24.33 21.18
N TYR A 328 22.48 24.40 20.23
CA TYR A 328 23.93 24.38 20.47
C TYR A 328 24.45 25.82 20.38
N GLY A 329 24.48 26.55 21.49
CA GLY A 329 24.85 27.97 21.48
C GLY A 329 23.81 28.85 20.75
N VAL A 330 24.29 29.78 19.92
CA VAL A 330 23.45 30.62 19.04
C VAL A 330 23.22 29.87 17.73
N GLN A 331 21.96 29.70 17.32
CA GLN A 331 21.56 28.92 16.15
C GLN A 331 21.13 29.84 15.00
N TYR A 332 21.47 29.44 13.76
CA TYR A 332 21.10 30.19 12.56
C TYR A 332 19.58 30.17 12.29
N ASP A 333 18.90 29.10 12.68
CA ASP A 333 17.47 28.88 12.43
C ASP A 333 16.56 29.12 13.64
N GLU A 334 17.03 29.95 14.58
CA GLU A 334 16.28 30.30 15.79
C GLU A 334 14.88 30.86 15.48
N GLU A 335 14.76 31.69 14.45
CA GLU A 335 13.48 32.26 14.01
C GLU A 335 12.54 31.20 13.42
N ASP A 336 13.07 30.23 12.67
CA ASP A 336 12.26 29.13 12.12
C ASP A 336 11.78 28.21 13.26
N CYS A 337 12.62 27.97 14.26
CA CYS A 337 12.25 27.21 15.45
C CYS A 337 11.11 27.87 16.22
N LYS A 338 11.15 29.21 16.42
CA LYS A 338 10.06 29.96 17.06
C LYS A 338 8.76 29.87 16.26
N LEU A 339 8.84 29.99 14.93
CA LEU A 339 7.68 29.84 14.04
C LEU A 339 7.09 28.43 14.12
N ALA A 340 7.92 27.40 14.12
CA ALA A 340 7.50 26.01 14.25
C ALA A 340 6.79 25.75 15.59
N VAL A 341 7.37 26.20 16.71
CA VAL A 341 6.75 26.08 18.05
C VAL A 341 5.37 26.75 18.08
N LYS A 342 5.27 27.97 17.53
CA LYS A 342 4.00 28.70 17.47
C LYS A 342 2.95 27.97 16.63
N PHE A 343 3.36 27.35 15.52
CA PHE A 343 2.47 26.58 14.65
C PHE A 343 2.03 25.24 15.27
N ILE A 344 2.96 24.53 15.91
CA ILE A 344 2.68 23.26 16.60
C ILE A 344 1.74 23.49 17.79
N ASN A 345 1.99 24.55 18.56
CA ASN A 345 1.28 24.88 19.80
C ASN A 345 1.32 23.73 20.84
N PRO A 346 2.53 23.35 21.31
CA PRO A 346 2.72 22.20 22.20
C PRO A 346 2.15 22.45 23.61
N ASP A 347 1.73 21.39 24.31
CA ASP A 347 1.26 21.49 25.69
C ASP A 347 2.33 21.99 26.66
N LYS A 348 3.58 21.61 26.41
CA LYS A 348 4.73 22.06 27.17
C LYS A 348 5.93 22.29 26.26
N LEU A 349 6.65 23.38 26.52
CA LEU A 349 7.91 23.70 25.85
C LEU A 349 9.05 23.66 26.88
N VAL A 350 10.11 22.92 26.56
CA VAL A 350 11.35 22.85 27.37
C VAL A 350 12.50 23.31 26.49
N THR A 351 13.42 24.12 27.02
CA THR A 351 14.63 24.54 26.29
C THR A 351 15.86 24.17 27.09
N ILE A 352 16.78 23.39 26.51
CA ILE A 352 18.04 22.98 27.13
C ILE A 352 19.18 23.24 26.14
N ASN A 353 20.11 24.13 26.49
CA ASN A 353 21.28 24.37 25.66
C ASN A 353 22.29 23.22 25.84
N ILE A 354 22.59 22.51 24.76
CA ILE A 354 23.43 21.31 24.79
C ILE A 354 24.92 21.60 24.59
N LYS A 355 25.31 22.88 24.38
CA LYS A 355 26.67 23.27 24.00
C LYS A 355 27.74 22.69 24.93
N SER A 356 27.60 22.92 26.24
CA SER A 356 28.59 22.48 27.22
C SER A 356 28.73 20.96 27.29
N ALA A 357 27.63 20.22 27.09
CA ALA A 357 27.64 18.75 27.08
C ALA A 357 28.40 18.21 25.85
N VAL A 358 28.09 18.74 24.67
CA VAL A 358 28.75 18.38 23.41
C VAL A 358 30.23 18.74 23.43
N GLU A 359 30.59 19.95 23.87
CA GLU A 359 31.99 20.39 23.97
C GLU A 359 32.80 19.53 24.95
N SER A 360 32.18 19.11 26.06
CA SER A 360 32.81 18.20 27.01
C SER A 360 33.07 16.83 26.38
N SER A 361 32.09 16.23 25.70
CA SER A 361 32.25 14.95 25.00
C SER A 361 33.36 15.01 23.96
N ILE A 362 33.39 16.07 23.14
CA ILE A 362 34.45 16.31 22.14
C ILE A 362 35.82 16.46 22.83
N MET A 363 35.90 17.20 23.94
CA MET A 363 37.16 17.38 24.67
C MET A 363 37.72 16.04 25.15
N TYR A 364 36.89 15.16 25.71
CA TYR A 364 37.33 13.84 26.16
C TYR A 364 37.76 12.94 25.01
N LEU A 365 37.04 12.95 23.89
CA LEU A 365 37.45 12.21 22.68
C LEU A 365 38.83 12.68 22.19
N LYS A 366 39.06 13.99 22.16
CA LYS A 366 40.34 14.58 21.78
C LYS A 366 41.46 14.18 22.75
N LYS A 367 41.21 14.21 24.06
CA LYS A 367 42.18 13.77 25.08
C LYS A 367 42.51 12.29 24.99
N SER A 368 41.58 11.47 24.51
CA SER A 368 41.77 10.03 24.26
C SER A 368 42.48 9.73 22.94
N GLY A 369 42.97 10.75 22.21
CA GLY A 369 43.78 10.58 21.00
C GLY A 369 42.97 10.43 19.70
N PHE A 370 41.67 10.73 19.71
CA PHE A 370 40.86 10.71 18.48
C PHE A 370 40.89 12.06 17.75
N ASP A 371 41.01 12.00 16.41
CA ASP A 371 40.89 13.16 15.55
C ASP A 371 39.44 13.63 15.45
N ILE A 372 39.23 14.91 15.76
CA ILE A 372 37.91 15.54 15.77
C ILE A 372 37.62 16.16 14.40
N THR A 373 36.84 15.46 13.58
CA THR A 373 36.33 15.97 12.29
C THR A 373 35.01 16.72 12.46
N ASP A 374 34.66 17.59 11.50
CA ASP A 374 33.38 18.31 11.52
C ASP A 374 32.18 17.33 11.50
N HIS A 375 32.27 16.24 10.72
CA HIS A 375 31.28 15.17 10.70
C HIS A 375 31.11 14.47 12.06
N LEU A 376 32.22 14.24 12.79
CA LEU A 376 32.16 13.68 14.15
C LEU A 376 31.43 14.64 15.10
N LYS A 377 31.77 15.93 15.06
CA LYS A 377 31.08 16.94 15.89
C LYS A 377 29.59 17.03 15.59
N GLY A 378 29.21 17.00 14.31
CA GLY A 378 27.81 16.96 13.87
C GLY A 378 27.05 15.79 14.47
N ASN A 379 27.63 14.58 14.38
CA ASN A 379 27.04 13.37 14.96
C ASN A 379 26.94 13.44 16.49
N GLU A 380 27.96 13.99 17.18
CA GLU A 380 27.91 14.18 18.64
C GLU A 380 26.80 15.14 19.06
N LYS A 381 26.55 16.22 18.30
CA LYS A 381 25.39 17.11 18.54
C LYS A 381 24.08 16.33 18.47
N SER A 382 23.84 15.56 17.41
CA SER A 382 22.59 14.80 17.25
C SER A 382 22.41 13.70 18.31
N ARG A 383 23.50 13.04 18.72
CA ARG A 383 23.47 12.04 19.81
C ARG A 383 23.17 12.67 21.17
N GLU A 384 23.79 13.80 21.50
CA GLU A 384 23.49 14.53 22.73
C GLU A 384 22.05 15.07 22.73
N ARG A 385 21.52 15.55 21.59
CA ARG A 385 20.10 15.90 21.47
C ARG A 385 19.19 14.72 21.82
N MET A 386 19.44 13.56 21.22
CA MET A 386 18.65 12.35 21.45
C MET A 386 18.75 11.87 22.91
N LYS A 387 19.95 11.88 23.48
CA LYS A 387 20.20 11.57 24.89
C LYS A 387 19.42 12.48 25.83
N ILE A 388 19.38 13.79 25.56
CA ILE A 388 18.59 14.73 26.36
C ILE A 388 17.09 14.49 26.19
N GLN A 389 16.60 14.20 24.98
CA GLN A 389 15.19 13.83 24.75
C GLN A 389 14.82 12.59 25.55
N TYR A 390 15.64 11.53 25.52
CA TYR A 390 15.44 10.33 26.34
C TYR A 390 15.58 10.59 27.83
N SER A 391 16.43 11.52 28.24
CA SER A 391 16.55 11.91 29.66
C SER A 391 15.28 12.61 30.14
N ILE A 392 14.71 13.50 29.32
CA ILE A 392 13.42 14.13 29.60
C ILE A 392 12.33 13.06 29.58
N ALA A 393 12.28 12.22 28.56
CA ALA A 393 11.32 11.14 28.42
C ALA A 393 11.34 10.24 29.66
N GLY A 394 12.50 9.74 30.08
CA GLY A 394 12.64 8.94 31.31
C GLY A 394 12.23 9.69 32.59
N ALA A 395 12.53 10.99 32.69
CA ALA A 395 12.12 11.81 33.84
C ALA A 395 10.61 12.10 33.86
N THR A 396 9.99 12.23 32.69
CA THR A 396 8.56 12.52 32.52
C THR A 396 7.74 11.28 32.24
N SER A 397 8.37 10.10 32.31
CA SER A 397 7.70 8.84 32.02
C SER A 397 7.16 8.82 30.59
N GLY A 398 7.97 9.01 29.55
CA GLY A 398 7.51 9.27 28.18
C GLY A 398 8.28 8.61 27.03
N LEU A 399 7.75 8.74 25.82
CA LEU A 399 8.27 8.21 24.56
C LEU A 399 8.89 9.33 23.73
N VAL A 400 10.02 9.03 23.08
CA VAL A 400 10.67 9.94 22.14
C VAL A 400 10.09 9.79 20.75
N VAL A 401 9.72 10.91 20.14
CA VAL A 401 9.20 10.99 18.77
C VAL A 401 10.32 11.36 17.80
N GLY A 402 10.46 10.62 16.71
CA GLY A 402 11.43 10.85 15.65
C GLY A 402 10.85 11.62 14.48
N THR A 403 11.74 12.29 13.75
CA THR A 403 11.41 13.12 12.57
C THR A 403 11.82 12.47 11.25
N CYS A 404 12.34 11.24 11.27
CA CYS A 404 12.78 10.55 10.06
C CYS A 404 11.61 10.30 9.10
N HIS A 405 11.82 10.59 7.81
CA HIS A 405 10.84 10.35 6.74
C HIS A 405 11.31 9.27 5.74
N ALA A 406 10.45 8.88 4.78
CA ALA A 406 10.70 7.73 3.91
C ALA A 406 11.99 7.86 3.08
N SER A 407 12.30 9.07 2.61
CA SER A 407 13.49 9.36 1.80
C SER A 407 14.79 9.32 2.63
N GLU A 408 14.77 9.70 3.91
CA GLU A 408 15.90 9.49 4.83
C GLU A 408 16.05 8.02 5.22
N ALA A 409 14.93 7.31 5.43
CA ALA A 409 14.92 5.89 5.78
C ALA A 409 15.54 5.01 4.69
N ILE A 410 15.28 5.33 3.41
CA ILE A 410 15.79 4.53 2.29
C ILE A 410 17.23 4.86 1.91
N THR A 411 17.65 6.13 2.06
CA THR A 411 19.03 6.54 1.81
C THR A 411 19.95 6.21 2.97
N GLY A 412 19.39 5.99 4.17
CA GLY A 412 20.17 5.85 5.40
C GLY A 412 20.79 7.17 5.86
N PHE A 413 20.33 8.31 5.32
CA PHE A 413 20.88 9.63 5.59
C PHE A 413 20.33 10.22 6.89
N PHE A 414 20.79 9.67 8.01
CA PHE A 414 20.46 10.12 9.36
C PHE A 414 21.60 9.79 10.33
N THR A 415 21.66 10.47 11.47
CA THR A 415 22.66 10.13 12.50
C THR A 415 22.30 8.80 13.18
N LYS A 416 23.07 7.74 12.93
CA LYS A 416 22.92 6.45 13.63
C LYS A 416 23.12 6.65 15.13
N TYR A 417 22.15 6.18 15.92
CA TYR A 417 22.09 6.40 17.37
C TYR A 417 21.85 7.85 17.80
N GLY A 418 21.50 8.72 16.86
CA GLY A 418 20.97 10.07 17.07
C GLY A 418 19.54 10.13 16.56
N ASP A 419 19.33 10.79 15.41
CA ASP A 419 18.00 11.08 14.83
C ASP A 419 17.18 9.82 14.50
N SER A 420 17.84 8.67 14.29
CA SER A 420 17.20 7.39 13.98
C SER A 420 16.72 6.59 15.18
N SER A 421 16.94 7.09 16.40
CA SER A 421 16.83 6.28 17.63
C SER A 421 15.62 6.61 18.48
N SER A 422 14.53 7.09 17.89
CA SER A 422 13.27 7.38 18.57
C SER A 422 12.39 6.15 18.80
N ASP A 423 11.46 6.22 19.77
CA ASP A 423 10.49 5.16 20.06
C ASP A 423 9.36 5.09 19.03
N ILE A 424 8.94 6.24 18.49
CA ILE A 424 7.91 6.33 17.43
C ILE A 424 8.34 7.28 16.32
N ALA A 425 7.98 6.98 15.06
CA ALA A 425 8.34 7.79 13.89
C ALA A 425 7.10 8.07 13.01
N PRO A 426 6.30 9.10 13.33
CA PRO A 426 4.99 9.33 12.73
C PRO A 426 5.01 9.55 11.21
N ILE A 427 6.10 10.11 10.68
CA ILE A 427 6.22 10.47 9.25
C ILE A 427 7.15 9.55 8.46
N LEU A 428 7.59 8.43 9.03
CA LEU A 428 8.55 7.50 8.40
C LEU A 428 8.09 6.94 7.04
N HIS A 429 6.78 6.91 6.81
CA HIS A 429 6.16 6.39 5.58
C HIS A 429 5.83 7.49 4.55
N LEU A 430 6.06 8.75 4.90
CA LEU A 430 5.80 9.89 4.02
C LEU A 430 7.10 10.29 3.33
N ASN A 431 7.04 10.55 2.02
CA ASN A 431 8.16 11.16 1.31
C ASN A 431 8.20 12.68 1.54
N LYS A 432 9.28 13.35 1.14
CA LYS A 432 9.48 14.78 1.44
C LYS A 432 8.36 15.63 0.82
N ARG A 433 7.93 15.30 -0.40
CA ARG A 433 6.86 15.95 -1.18
C ARG A 433 5.50 15.82 -0.52
N GLN A 434 5.15 14.64 -0.01
CA GLN A 434 3.93 14.39 0.75
C GLN A 434 3.93 15.19 2.05
N GLY A 435 5.05 15.22 2.77
CA GLY A 435 5.19 16.04 3.98
C GLY A 435 4.93 17.52 3.72
N ARG A 436 5.50 18.09 2.64
CA ARG A 436 5.26 19.49 2.22
C ARG A 436 3.78 19.75 1.94
N LYS A 437 3.10 18.86 1.22
CA LYS A 437 1.67 18.99 0.90
C LYS A 437 0.79 18.96 2.16
N ILE A 438 1.12 18.13 3.14
CA ILE A 438 0.38 18.09 4.41
C ILE A 438 0.58 19.40 5.18
N LEU A 439 1.82 19.91 5.27
CA LEU A 439 2.07 21.21 5.90
C LEU A 439 1.33 22.36 5.21
N GLN A 440 1.27 22.37 3.88
CA GLN A 440 0.47 23.32 3.11
C GLN A 440 -1.02 23.22 3.49
N TYR A 441 -1.56 22.00 3.54
CA TYR A 441 -2.94 21.75 3.92
C TYR A 441 -3.25 22.22 5.36
N LEU A 442 -2.30 22.06 6.29
CA LEU A 442 -2.43 22.50 7.68
C LEU A 442 -2.18 24.01 7.87
N ASN A 443 -2.07 24.80 6.79
CA ASN A 443 -1.77 26.24 6.81
C ASN A 443 -0.46 26.59 7.53
N CYS A 444 0.55 25.72 7.41
CA CYS A 444 1.89 25.99 7.93
C CYS A 444 2.51 27.21 7.20
N PRO A 445 3.23 28.11 7.89
CA PRO A 445 3.97 29.18 7.24
C PRO A 445 4.89 28.66 6.13
N GLN A 446 4.82 29.29 4.95
CA GLN A 446 5.57 28.87 3.75
C GLN A 446 7.07 28.73 4.00
N ARG A 447 7.62 29.60 4.85
CA ARG A 447 9.03 29.58 5.27
C ARG A 447 9.47 28.24 5.90
N LEU A 448 8.58 27.53 6.60
CA LEU A 448 8.95 26.29 7.31
C LEU A 448 9.02 25.06 6.40
N TYR A 449 8.15 24.95 5.39
CA TYR A 449 8.10 23.78 4.50
C TYR A 449 8.85 23.97 3.17
N LEU A 450 9.26 25.20 2.83
CA LEU A 450 10.19 25.47 1.71
C LEU A 450 11.65 25.62 2.17
N LYS A 451 11.91 25.55 3.48
CA LYS A 451 13.27 25.60 4.02
C LYS A 451 14.10 24.46 3.41
N PRO A 452 15.26 24.74 2.82
CA PRO A 452 16.19 23.70 2.39
C PRO A 452 16.54 22.78 3.58
N PRO A 453 16.43 21.45 3.42
CA PRO A 453 16.73 20.52 4.50
C PRO A 453 18.23 20.56 4.81
N SER A 454 18.55 20.60 6.10
CA SER A 454 19.93 20.61 6.60
C SER A 454 20.00 19.93 7.96
N ALA A 455 20.94 19.00 8.10
CA ALA A 455 21.25 18.30 9.34
C ALA A 455 22.17 19.10 10.29
N ASP A 456 22.63 20.30 9.88
CA ASP A 456 23.55 21.17 10.64
C ASP A 456 24.82 20.44 11.16
N LEU A 457 25.34 19.53 10.33
CA LEU A 457 26.52 18.71 10.67
C LEU A 457 27.85 19.45 10.45
N ASN A 458 27.84 20.64 9.85
CA ASN A 458 29.04 21.37 9.44
C ASN A 458 29.18 22.71 10.19
N GLU A 459 30.20 22.82 11.05
CA GLU A 459 30.45 24.08 11.79
C GLU A 459 30.95 25.22 10.90
N LYS A 460 31.67 24.91 9.80
CA LYS A 460 32.20 25.92 8.88
C LYS A 460 31.14 26.46 7.93
N TYR A 461 30.11 25.65 7.65
CA TYR A 461 28.98 26.02 6.78
C TYR A 461 27.66 25.67 7.46
N PRO A 462 27.23 26.44 8.48
CA PRO A 462 25.93 26.25 9.12
C PRO A 462 24.81 26.31 8.08
N GLY A 463 23.86 25.37 8.15
CA GLY A 463 22.74 25.29 7.18
C GLY A 463 23.12 24.74 5.80
N TYR A 464 24.27 24.07 5.66
CA TYR A 464 24.63 23.40 4.41
C TYR A 464 23.55 22.37 4.01
N PRO A 465 23.02 22.41 2.76
CA PRO A 465 21.89 21.56 2.38
C PRO A 465 22.24 20.07 2.34
N ASP A 466 21.34 19.23 2.86
CA ASP A 466 21.48 17.77 2.85
C ASP A 466 21.66 17.22 1.43
N GLU A 467 20.92 17.77 0.47
CA GLU A 467 20.98 17.38 -0.95
C GLU A 467 22.37 17.61 -1.56
N SER A 468 23.12 18.60 -1.06
CA SER A 468 24.50 18.85 -1.49
C SER A 468 25.48 17.82 -0.94
N VAL A 469 25.21 17.28 0.26
CA VAL A 469 26.00 16.19 0.86
C VAL A 469 25.65 14.86 0.19
N LEU A 470 24.37 14.62 -0.10
CA LEU A 470 23.85 13.42 -0.75
C LEU A 470 24.25 13.30 -2.22
N GLY A 471 24.44 14.43 -2.92
CA GLY A 471 24.66 14.46 -4.37
C GLY A 471 23.41 14.12 -5.19
N ILE A 472 22.25 14.00 -4.54
CA ILE A 472 20.94 13.73 -5.14
C ILE A 472 19.87 14.55 -4.39
N SER A 473 18.88 15.07 -5.11
CA SER A 473 17.79 15.83 -4.50
C SER A 473 16.76 14.92 -3.82
N TYR A 474 16.08 15.42 -2.80
CA TYR A 474 14.96 14.70 -2.19
C TYR A 474 13.81 14.49 -3.18
N ASP A 475 13.63 15.38 -4.16
CA ASP A 475 12.61 15.19 -5.19
C ASP A 475 12.92 13.98 -6.09
N MET A 476 14.20 13.74 -6.44
CA MET A 476 14.61 12.55 -7.19
C MET A 476 14.47 11.25 -6.37
N ILE A 477 14.77 11.30 -5.07
CA ILE A 477 14.54 10.16 -4.17
C ILE A 477 13.03 9.90 -4.04
N ASP A 478 12.23 10.96 -3.95
CA ASP A 478 10.78 10.87 -3.87
C ASP A 478 10.18 10.30 -5.15
N ASP A 479 10.70 10.65 -6.33
CA ASP A 479 10.27 10.08 -7.61
C ASP A 479 10.49 8.56 -7.63
N TYR A 480 11.67 8.08 -7.20
CA TYR A 480 11.92 6.65 -7.00
C TYR A 480 10.95 6.01 -6.00
N LEU A 481 10.64 6.72 -4.90
CA LEU A 481 9.68 6.28 -3.90
C LEU A 481 8.22 6.32 -4.39
N GLU A 482 7.89 7.07 -5.44
CA GLU A 482 6.52 7.22 -5.97
C GLU A 482 6.20 6.22 -7.10
N GLU A 483 7.18 5.53 -7.67
CA GLU A 483 7.02 4.54 -8.74
C GLU A 483 6.40 3.20 -8.27
N THR A 484 5.11 3.21 -7.97
CA THR A 484 4.30 2.03 -7.64
C THR A 484 3.77 1.30 -8.88
N MET A 485 3.43 0.01 -8.73
CA MET A 485 2.76 -0.75 -9.78
C MET A 485 1.48 -0.03 -10.28
N PRO A 486 1.28 0.13 -11.61
CA PRO A 486 0.12 0.83 -12.15
C PRO A 486 -1.22 0.21 -11.70
N PHE A 487 -2.21 1.04 -11.36
CA PHE A 487 -3.51 0.54 -10.92
C PHE A 487 -4.24 -0.26 -12.01
N GLU A 488 -4.06 0.11 -13.28
CA GLU A 488 -4.57 -0.62 -14.44
C GLU A 488 -4.07 -2.07 -14.44
N PHE A 489 -2.81 -2.27 -14.06
CA PHE A 489 -2.23 -3.60 -13.89
C PHE A 489 -2.82 -4.34 -12.70
N ILE A 490 -3.00 -3.68 -11.55
CA ILE A 490 -3.62 -4.28 -10.35
C ILE A 490 -5.07 -4.72 -10.64
N TYR A 491 -5.84 -3.93 -11.40
CA TYR A 491 -7.18 -4.31 -11.84
C TYR A 491 -7.16 -5.54 -12.75
N ALA A 492 -6.25 -5.59 -13.73
CA ALA A 492 -6.09 -6.77 -14.58
C ALA A 492 -5.72 -8.02 -13.77
N LEU A 493 -4.84 -7.86 -12.78
CA LEU A 493 -4.46 -8.94 -11.88
C LEU A 493 -5.65 -9.43 -11.04
N ALA A 494 -6.47 -8.52 -10.53
CA ALA A 494 -7.72 -8.85 -9.84
C ALA A 494 -8.71 -9.61 -10.75
N GLN A 495 -8.81 -9.24 -12.04
CA GLN A 495 -9.62 -9.97 -13.02
C GLN A 495 -9.09 -11.39 -13.27
N VAL A 496 -7.77 -11.58 -13.31
CA VAL A 496 -7.15 -12.92 -13.37
C VAL A 496 -7.53 -13.75 -12.16
N LYS A 497 -7.41 -13.19 -10.94
CA LYS A 497 -7.83 -13.89 -9.71
C LYS A 497 -9.31 -14.24 -9.73
N TYR A 498 -10.15 -13.36 -10.27
CA TYR A 498 -11.59 -13.62 -10.40
C TYR A 498 -11.84 -14.82 -11.32
N ALA A 499 -11.24 -14.83 -12.50
CA ALA A 499 -11.40 -15.89 -13.48
C ALA A 499 -10.87 -17.23 -12.93
N ALA A 500 -9.67 -17.24 -12.36
CA ALA A 500 -9.08 -18.41 -11.72
C ALA A 500 -9.98 -18.99 -10.63
N THR A 501 -10.47 -18.15 -9.70
CA THR A 501 -11.37 -18.57 -8.62
C THR A 501 -12.66 -19.16 -9.17
N LYS A 502 -13.25 -18.51 -10.18
CA LYS A 502 -14.51 -18.97 -10.79
C LYS A 502 -14.34 -20.31 -11.50
N VAL A 503 -13.25 -20.51 -12.25
CA VAL A 503 -12.97 -21.79 -12.91
C VAL A 503 -12.66 -22.90 -11.89
N ASN A 504 -11.87 -22.62 -10.86
CA ASN A 504 -11.59 -23.60 -9.81
C ASN A 504 -12.86 -24.02 -9.07
N LYS A 505 -13.83 -23.10 -8.89
CA LYS A 505 -15.17 -23.43 -8.39
C LYS A 505 -15.94 -24.33 -9.36
N GLU A 506 -16.01 -23.97 -10.65
CA GLU A 506 -16.72 -24.75 -11.67
C GLU A 506 -16.15 -26.16 -11.87
N LEU A 507 -14.84 -26.34 -11.64
CA LEU A 507 -14.14 -27.62 -11.74
C LEU A 507 -14.09 -28.39 -10.40
N ASN A 508 -14.79 -27.92 -9.36
CA ASN A 508 -14.79 -28.53 -8.02
C ASN A 508 -13.40 -28.67 -7.39
N LEU A 509 -12.45 -27.81 -7.75
CA LEU A 509 -11.08 -27.80 -7.20
C LEU A 509 -11.00 -26.92 -5.94
N LEU A 510 -11.93 -25.99 -5.77
CA LEU A 510 -12.02 -25.10 -4.62
C LEU A 510 -13.41 -25.19 -4.00
N ASP A 511 -13.45 -25.30 -2.67
CA ASP A 511 -14.69 -25.31 -1.90
C ASP A 511 -15.60 -24.12 -2.28
N VAL A 512 -16.88 -24.41 -2.47
CA VAL A 512 -17.89 -23.45 -2.99
C VAL A 512 -17.99 -22.23 -2.08
N ASN A 513 -18.02 -22.42 -0.76
CA ASN A 513 -18.16 -21.33 0.21
C ASN A 513 -16.91 -20.44 0.21
N LYS A 514 -15.71 -21.05 0.20
CA LYS A 514 -14.45 -20.31 0.08
C LYS A 514 -14.38 -19.52 -1.22
N ALA A 515 -14.71 -20.16 -2.35
CA ALA A 515 -14.71 -19.52 -3.67
C ALA A 515 -15.66 -18.31 -3.71
N ASP A 516 -16.88 -18.43 -3.17
CA ASP A 516 -17.86 -17.35 -3.19
C ASP A 516 -17.45 -16.14 -2.36
N VAL A 517 -16.75 -16.35 -1.25
CA VAL A 517 -16.23 -15.24 -0.45
C VAL A 517 -15.03 -14.58 -1.12
N ILE A 518 -14.13 -15.36 -1.73
CA ILE A 518 -12.99 -14.85 -2.51
C ILE A 518 -13.49 -14.00 -3.68
N LEU A 519 -14.48 -14.48 -4.45
CA LEU A 519 -15.08 -13.71 -5.56
C LEU A 519 -15.69 -12.39 -5.08
N LYS A 520 -16.35 -12.39 -3.91
CA LYS A 520 -16.88 -11.16 -3.31
C LYS A 520 -15.76 -10.20 -2.86
N ALA A 521 -14.63 -10.71 -2.37
CA ALA A 521 -13.47 -9.90 -2.01
C ALA A 521 -12.85 -9.23 -3.26
N ILE A 522 -12.66 -10.00 -4.32
CA ILE A 522 -12.11 -9.51 -5.60
C ILE A 522 -13.01 -8.44 -6.21
N LYS A 523 -14.35 -8.62 -6.18
CA LYS A 523 -15.30 -7.60 -6.63
C LYS A 523 -15.17 -6.26 -5.90
N LYS A 524 -14.78 -6.24 -4.62
CA LYS A 524 -14.52 -4.98 -3.89
C LYS A 524 -13.25 -4.28 -4.40
N ILE A 525 -12.21 -5.04 -4.73
CA ILE A 525 -10.99 -4.49 -5.32
C ILE A 525 -11.31 -3.89 -6.70
N LEU A 526 -12.05 -4.63 -7.53
CA LEU A 526 -12.50 -4.17 -8.85
C LEU A 526 -13.42 -2.94 -8.79
N SER A 527 -14.07 -2.67 -7.64
CA SER A 527 -14.85 -1.43 -7.43
C SER A 527 -14.01 -0.26 -6.91
N GLY A 528 -12.67 -0.36 -6.93
CA GLY A 528 -11.75 0.68 -6.46
C GLY A 528 -11.54 0.74 -4.95
N LYS A 529 -12.05 -0.22 -4.16
CA LYS A 529 -11.76 -0.28 -2.71
C LYS A 529 -10.44 -1.00 -2.46
N TYR A 530 -9.75 -0.65 -1.38
CA TYR A 530 -8.48 -1.27 -0.95
C TYR A 530 -7.30 -1.02 -1.90
N LEU A 531 -7.33 0.01 -2.76
CA LEU A 531 -6.21 0.33 -3.65
C LEU A 531 -4.93 0.74 -2.89
N SER A 532 -5.07 1.34 -1.70
CA SER A 532 -3.94 1.67 -0.83
C SER A 532 -3.20 0.45 -0.28
N ASN A 533 -3.77 -0.75 -0.42
CA ASN A 533 -3.14 -2.01 0.02
C ASN A 533 -2.17 -2.60 -1.02
N PHE A 534 -1.87 -1.87 -2.11
CA PHE A 534 -0.90 -2.26 -3.14
C PHE A 534 0.28 -1.27 -3.21
N PRO A 535 1.15 -1.21 -2.18
CA PRO A 535 2.22 -0.22 -2.10
C PRO A 535 3.48 -0.59 -2.91
N LEU A 536 3.50 -1.78 -3.51
CA LEU A 536 4.70 -2.35 -4.12
C LEU A 536 5.16 -1.55 -5.34
N LYS A 537 6.48 -1.47 -5.47
CA LYS A 537 7.17 -0.72 -6.53
C LYS A 537 7.32 -1.53 -7.80
N ILE A 538 7.57 -0.82 -8.89
CA ILE A 538 7.91 -1.42 -10.19
C ILE A 538 9.23 -2.20 -10.09
N TRP A 539 10.19 -1.69 -9.32
CA TRP A 539 11.54 -2.24 -9.13
C TRP A 539 11.55 -3.36 -8.08
N GLN A 540 10.79 -4.40 -8.35
CA GLN A 540 10.61 -5.59 -7.52
C GLN A 540 11.28 -6.82 -8.17
N THR A 541 11.00 -8.02 -7.63
CA THR A 541 11.34 -9.26 -8.34
C THR A 541 10.87 -9.23 -9.79
N GLY A 542 11.76 -9.61 -10.70
CA GLY A 542 11.58 -9.47 -12.14
C GLY A 542 10.44 -10.27 -12.76
N SER A 543 9.98 -11.33 -12.09
CA SER A 543 8.78 -12.08 -12.45
C SER A 543 7.48 -11.40 -12.03
N GLY A 544 7.55 -10.42 -11.12
CA GLY A 544 6.40 -9.80 -10.48
C GLY A 544 5.74 -10.64 -9.38
N THR A 545 6.42 -11.68 -8.87
CA THR A 545 5.93 -12.55 -7.78
C THR A 545 5.48 -11.77 -6.54
N GLN A 546 6.20 -10.72 -6.15
CA GLN A 546 5.84 -9.91 -4.96
C GLN A 546 4.46 -9.26 -5.14
N THR A 547 4.18 -8.67 -6.30
CA THR A 547 2.85 -8.11 -6.62
C THR A 547 1.76 -9.19 -6.74
N ASN A 548 2.07 -10.36 -7.33
CA ASN A 548 1.14 -11.49 -7.34
C ASN A 548 0.79 -11.98 -5.93
N MET A 549 1.77 -12.05 -5.03
CA MET A 549 1.55 -12.44 -3.63
C MET A 549 0.82 -11.37 -2.85
N ASN A 550 1.14 -10.10 -3.05
CA ASN A 550 0.45 -8.98 -2.40
C ASN A 550 -1.05 -9.02 -2.71
N ILE A 551 -1.48 -9.21 -3.96
CA ILE A 551 -2.91 -9.34 -4.26
C ILE A 551 -3.52 -10.61 -3.68
N ASN A 552 -2.79 -11.74 -3.65
CA ASN A 552 -3.28 -12.97 -3.03
C ASN A 552 -3.57 -12.74 -1.54
N GLU A 553 -2.66 -12.09 -0.84
CA GLU A 553 -2.78 -11.78 0.58
C GLU A 553 -3.89 -10.77 0.86
N VAL A 554 -4.03 -9.71 0.04
CA VAL A 554 -5.10 -8.73 0.19
C VAL A 554 -6.46 -9.40 0.00
N ILE A 555 -6.64 -10.21 -1.05
CA ILE A 555 -7.87 -10.96 -1.30
C ILE A 555 -8.16 -11.92 -0.15
N ALA A 556 -7.17 -12.71 0.26
CA ALA A 556 -7.30 -13.67 1.35
C ALA A 556 -7.76 -12.96 2.63
N ASN A 557 -7.12 -11.85 3.00
CA ASN A 557 -7.44 -11.08 4.20
C ASN A 557 -8.83 -10.44 4.15
N ILE A 558 -9.26 -9.90 3.01
CA ILE A 558 -10.63 -9.38 2.84
C ILE A 558 -11.65 -10.53 2.97
N ALA A 559 -11.34 -11.70 2.41
CA ALA A 559 -12.20 -12.88 2.47
C ALA A 559 -12.30 -13.44 3.89
N ILE A 560 -11.17 -13.57 4.59
CA ILE A 560 -11.09 -14.00 6.00
C ILE A 560 -11.93 -13.07 6.88
N LYS A 561 -11.75 -11.75 6.72
CA LYS A 561 -12.50 -10.77 7.50
C LYS A 561 -14.01 -10.90 7.27
N LYS A 562 -14.43 -11.22 6.05
CA LYS A 562 -15.83 -11.45 5.70
C LYS A 562 -16.41 -12.73 6.29
N LEU A 563 -15.56 -13.73 6.53
CA LEU A 563 -15.93 -14.97 7.25
C LEU A 563 -15.85 -14.82 8.77
N GLY A 564 -15.60 -13.62 9.29
CA GLY A 564 -15.50 -13.37 10.74
C GLY A 564 -14.16 -13.76 11.35
N GLY A 565 -13.15 -14.06 10.53
CA GLY A 565 -11.77 -14.32 10.96
C GLY A 565 -10.95 -13.04 11.13
N ASN A 566 -9.75 -13.19 11.71
CA ASN A 566 -8.79 -12.10 11.88
C ASN A 566 -7.82 -12.04 10.70
N TYR A 567 -7.28 -10.86 10.39
CA TYR A 567 -6.24 -10.72 9.37
C TYR A 567 -5.04 -11.64 9.70
N GLY A 568 -4.49 -12.29 8.67
CA GLY A 568 -3.41 -13.27 8.78
C GLY A 568 -3.85 -14.68 9.17
N ASP A 569 -5.13 -14.93 9.46
CA ASP A 569 -5.64 -16.28 9.75
C ASP A 569 -5.86 -17.10 8.46
N TYR A 570 -4.75 -17.52 7.87
CA TYR A 570 -4.73 -18.23 6.59
C TYR A 570 -5.23 -19.67 6.66
N SER A 571 -5.58 -20.18 7.85
CA SER A 571 -6.29 -21.46 7.99
C SER A 571 -7.68 -21.41 7.33
N ILE A 572 -8.31 -20.23 7.29
CA ILE A 572 -9.64 -20.01 6.70
C ILE A 572 -9.52 -19.85 5.18
N ILE A 573 -8.74 -18.85 4.73
CA ILE A 573 -8.41 -18.64 3.31
C ILE A 573 -6.89 -18.45 3.17
N HIS A 574 -6.19 -19.52 2.81
CA HIS A 574 -4.80 -19.48 2.41
C HIS A 574 -4.57 -18.71 1.08
N PRO A 575 -3.61 -17.76 1.02
CA PRO A 575 -3.31 -17.00 -0.19
C PRO A 575 -2.78 -17.89 -1.32
N ASN A 576 -2.03 -18.95 -1.01
CA ASN A 576 -1.51 -19.86 -2.03
C ASN A 576 -2.53 -20.95 -2.41
N ASP A 577 -3.08 -21.65 -1.42
CA ASP A 577 -3.82 -22.90 -1.67
C ASP A 577 -5.24 -22.65 -2.18
N HIS A 578 -5.77 -21.46 -1.92
CA HIS A 578 -7.10 -21.05 -2.36
C HIS A 578 -7.06 -19.92 -3.39
N VAL A 579 -6.41 -18.78 -3.08
CA VAL A 579 -6.43 -17.61 -3.99
C VAL A 579 -5.51 -17.82 -5.20
N ASN A 580 -4.33 -18.42 -4.99
CA ASN A 580 -3.38 -18.78 -6.03
C ASN A 580 -3.54 -20.23 -6.52
N LYS A 581 -4.67 -20.88 -6.25
CA LYS A 581 -4.89 -22.28 -6.66
C LYS A 581 -4.82 -22.39 -8.19
N SER A 582 -4.13 -23.42 -8.69
CA SER A 582 -3.94 -23.70 -10.13
C SER A 582 -3.15 -22.62 -10.88
N GLN A 583 -2.36 -21.80 -10.18
CA GLN A 583 -1.65 -20.65 -10.73
C GLN A 583 -0.18 -20.64 -10.31
N SER A 584 0.65 -19.97 -11.10
CA SER A 584 1.98 -19.51 -10.74
C SER A 584 2.05 -17.99 -10.86
N SER A 585 3.04 -17.35 -10.23
CA SER A 585 3.31 -15.95 -10.58
C SER A 585 3.73 -15.82 -12.04
N ASN A 586 4.42 -16.84 -12.55
CA ASN A 586 5.03 -16.85 -13.87
C ASN A 586 3.99 -16.82 -14.99
N ASP A 587 2.80 -17.41 -14.81
CA ASP A 587 1.73 -17.39 -15.82
C ASP A 587 0.63 -16.36 -15.52
N VAL A 588 0.43 -15.98 -14.25
CA VAL A 588 -0.53 -14.95 -13.84
C VAL A 588 -0.06 -13.55 -14.20
N PHE A 589 1.21 -13.20 -13.92
CA PHE A 589 1.73 -11.85 -14.16
C PHE A 589 1.70 -11.48 -15.66
N PRO A 590 2.26 -12.28 -16.60
CA PRO A 590 2.11 -12.02 -18.05
C PRO A 590 0.66 -11.93 -18.51
N THR A 591 -0.23 -12.76 -17.96
CA THR A 591 -1.65 -12.68 -18.29
C THR A 591 -2.23 -11.32 -17.91
N ALA A 592 -1.91 -10.81 -16.71
CA ALA A 592 -2.33 -9.48 -16.29
C ALA A 592 -1.69 -8.37 -17.14
N MET A 593 -0.43 -8.53 -17.56
CA MET A 593 0.24 -7.59 -18.47
C MET A 593 -0.54 -7.48 -19.78
N HIS A 594 -0.86 -8.61 -20.41
CA HIS A 594 -1.59 -8.68 -21.68
C HIS A 594 -3.00 -8.11 -21.56
N ILE A 595 -3.72 -8.43 -20.48
CA ILE A 595 -5.07 -7.88 -20.24
C ILE A 595 -5.00 -6.35 -20.09
N SER A 596 -4.11 -5.84 -19.23
CA SER A 596 -3.98 -4.40 -19.01
C SER A 596 -3.60 -3.65 -20.28
N ALA A 597 -2.68 -4.21 -21.08
CA ALA A 597 -2.28 -3.67 -22.38
C ALA A 597 -3.46 -3.60 -23.39
N VAL A 598 -4.18 -4.71 -23.60
CA VAL A 598 -5.32 -4.75 -24.54
C VAL A 598 -6.43 -3.78 -24.10
N VAL A 599 -6.74 -3.75 -22.80
CA VAL A 599 -7.75 -2.84 -22.25
C VAL A 599 -7.33 -1.39 -22.44
N ALA A 600 -6.09 -1.01 -22.13
CA ALA A 600 -5.61 0.35 -22.28
C ALA A 600 -5.61 0.79 -23.77
N LEU A 601 -5.16 -0.08 -24.68
CA LEU A 601 -5.18 0.21 -26.12
C LEU A 601 -6.61 0.43 -26.63
N LYS A 602 -7.55 -0.47 -26.30
CA LYS A 602 -8.90 -0.43 -26.85
C LYS A 602 -9.82 0.60 -26.20
N ASN A 603 -9.69 0.80 -24.90
CA ASN A 603 -10.61 1.65 -24.15
C ASN A 603 -10.12 3.10 -24.03
N SER A 604 -8.81 3.33 -24.14
CA SER A 604 -8.22 4.68 -23.98
C SER A 604 -7.64 5.20 -25.29
N LEU A 605 -6.66 4.51 -25.87
CA LEU A 605 -5.88 5.07 -26.99
C LEU A 605 -6.64 5.07 -28.33
N LEU A 606 -7.18 3.91 -28.76
CA LEU A 606 -7.85 3.79 -30.06
C LEU A 606 -9.04 4.75 -30.22
N PRO A 607 -9.91 4.98 -29.22
CA PRO A 607 -10.97 5.98 -29.30
C PRO A 607 -10.44 7.40 -29.54
N ASN A 608 -9.36 7.78 -28.86
CA ASN A 608 -8.78 9.12 -29.00
C ASN A 608 -8.11 9.33 -30.37
N ILE A 609 -7.45 8.31 -30.91
CA ILE A 609 -6.94 8.33 -32.29
C ILE A 609 -8.11 8.44 -33.27
N ARG A 610 -9.20 7.70 -33.05
CA ARG A 610 -10.37 7.75 -33.94
C ARG A 610 -11.00 9.15 -33.97
N CYS A 611 -11.15 9.78 -32.81
CA CYS A 611 -11.62 11.16 -32.71
C CYS A 611 -10.73 12.11 -33.53
N LEU A 612 -9.40 11.97 -33.45
CA LEU A 612 -8.48 12.78 -34.24
C LEU A 612 -8.63 12.54 -35.75
N ILE A 613 -8.76 11.27 -36.17
CA ILE A 613 -9.02 10.90 -37.57
C ILE A 613 -10.29 11.59 -38.08
N ASP A 614 -11.38 11.55 -37.31
CA ASP A 614 -12.65 12.14 -37.71
C ASP A 614 -12.54 13.67 -37.85
N ILE A 615 -11.81 14.34 -36.94
CA ILE A 615 -11.55 15.79 -37.02
C ILE A 615 -10.70 16.13 -38.26
N PHE A 616 -9.63 15.37 -38.53
CA PHE A 616 -8.83 15.59 -39.73
C PHE A 616 -9.61 15.30 -41.01
N SER A 617 -10.49 14.30 -41.01
CA SER A 617 -11.38 14.02 -42.16
C SER A 617 -12.32 15.19 -42.44
N GLU A 618 -12.92 15.78 -41.41
CA GLU A 618 -13.74 16.98 -41.57
C GLU A 618 -12.93 18.17 -42.12
N LYS A 619 -11.76 18.43 -41.53
CA LYS A 619 -10.90 19.55 -41.96
C LYS A 619 -10.32 19.38 -43.35
N SER A 620 -9.96 18.15 -43.71
CA SER A 620 -9.49 17.79 -45.05
C SER A 620 -10.55 18.19 -46.08
N ARG A 621 -11.79 17.74 -45.91
CA ARG A 621 -12.92 18.12 -46.79
C ARG A 621 -13.18 19.63 -46.80
N LYS A 622 -13.16 20.27 -45.62
CA LYS A 622 -13.43 21.71 -45.49
C LYS A 622 -12.36 22.57 -46.17
N PHE A 623 -11.11 22.11 -46.20
CA PHE A 623 -9.97 22.84 -46.75
C PHE A 623 -9.51 22.33 -48.12
N ASP A 624 -10.26 21.42 -48.74
CA ASP A 624 -9.95 20.80 -50.02
C ASP A 624 -9.84 21.80 -51.18
N LYS A 625 -10.59 22.91 -51.12
CA LYS A 625 -10.51 23.97 -52.14
C LYS A 625 -9.41 25.02 -51.88
N ILE A 626 -8.64 24.89 -50.80
CA ILE A 626 -7.61 25.86 -50.43
C ILE A 626 -6.28 25.38 -51.00
N ILE A 627 -5.93 25.89 -52.18
CA ILE A 627 -4.63 25.61 -52.79
C ILE A 627 -3.54 26.34 -52.00
N LYS A 628 -2.43 25.67 -51.74
CA LYS A 628 -1.22 26.21 -51.09
C LYS A 628 0.03 25.73 -51.82
N ILE A 629 1.18 26.29 -51.47
CA ILE A 629 2.46 25.82 -51.99
C ILE A 629 2.93 24.59 -51.20
N GLY A 630 3.35 23.55 -51.92
CA GLY A 630 4.07 22.44 -51.32
C GLY A 630 5.48 22.85 -50.92
N ARG A 631 6.08 22.12 -49.97
CA ARG A 631 7.48 22.29 -49.61
C ARG A 631 8.17 20.95 -49.53
N THR A 632 9.30 20.81 -50.24
CA THR A 632 10.20 19.66 -50.14
C THR A 632 11.58 20.18 -49.83
N HIS A 633 12.32 19.53 -48.91
CA HIS A 633 13.60 20.05 -48.41
C HIS A 633 13.52 21.48 -47.85
N LEU A 634 12.34 21.86 -47.32
CA LEU A 634 11.98 23.21 -46.87
C LEU A 634 11.94 24.30 -47.97
N GLN A 635 12.19 23.94 -49.24
CA GLN A 635 12.10 24.84 -50.39
C GLN A 635 10.68 24.86 -50.96
N ASP A 636 10.32 25.95 -51.65
CA ASP A 636 9.08 26.02 -52.42
C ASP A 636 9.03 24.89 -53.46
N ALA A 637 7.88 24.25 -53.61
CA ALA A 637 7.63 23.18 -54.57
C ALA A 637 6.36 23.46 -55.40
N VAL A 638 5.76 22.44 -56.01
CA VAL A 638 4.49 22.58 -56.76
C VAL A 638 3.28 22.73 -55.81
N PRO A 639 2.13 23.25 -56.29
CA PRO A 639 0.92 23.39 -55.48
C PRO A 639 0.31 22.06 -55.05
N LEU A 640 -0.40 22.09 -53.93
CA LEU A 640 -1.34 21.07 -53.46
C LEU A 640 -2.43 21.76 -52.66
N THR A 641 -3.53 21.08 -52.37
CA THR A 641 -4.56 21.64 -51.48
C THR A 641 -4.19 21.40 -50.02
N LEU A 642 -4.62 22.30 -49.13
CA LEU A 642 -4.51 22.09 -47.68
C LEU A 642 -5.31 20.85 -47.24
N GLY A 643 -6.38 20.53 -47.96
CA GLY A 643 -7.11 19.26 -47.78
C GLY A 643 -6.24 18.04 -48.08
N GLN A 644 -5.50 18.04 -49.20
CA GLN A 644 -4.55 16.98 -49.56
C GLN A 644 -3.42 16.82 -48.52
N GLU A 645 -2.91 17.93 -47.97
CA GLU A 645 -1.91 17.87 -46.89
C GLU A 645 -2.47 17.23 -45.61
N ILE A 646 -3.68 17.61 -45.20
CA ILE A 646 -4.35 17.06 -44.01
C ILE A 646 -4.78 15.60 -44.22
N SER A 647 -5.17 15.21 -45.44
CA SER A 647 -5.55 13.83 -45.75
C SER A 647 -4.37 12.87 -45.55
N ALA A 648 -3.14 13.31 -45.80
CA ALA A 648 -1.94 12.53 -45.49
C ALA A 648 -1.80 12.29 -43.98
N TRP A 649 -2.02 13.31 -43.14
CA TRP A 649 -2.00 13.16 -41.67
C TRP A 649 -3.11 12.21 -41.18
N GLN A 650 -4.33 12.34 -41.73
CA GLN A 650 -5.43 11.41 -41.45
C GLN A 650 -5.02 9.96 -41.78
N TYR A 651 -4.47 9.73 -42.97
CA TYR A 651 -4.12 8.39 -43.43
C TYR A 651 -2.98 7.75 -42.61
N MET A 652 -2.00 8.54 -42.15
CA MET A 652 -0.96 8.07 -41.22
C MET A 652 -1.57 7.48 -39.93
N LEU A 653 -2.61 8.13 -39.39
CA LEU A 653 -3.31 7.66 -38.20
C LEU A 653 -4.18 6.43 -38.48
N GLU A 654 -4.85 6.36 -39.62
CA GLU A 654 -5.61 5.18 -40.04
C GLU A 654 -4.70 3.94 -40.16
N LYS A 655 -3.50 4.10 -40.72
CA LYS A 655 -2.49 3.03 -40.76
C LYS A 655 -1.98 2.67 -39.37
N SER A 656 -1.75 3.66 -38.50
CA SER A 656 -1.37 3.41 -37.11
C SER A 656 -2.44 2.58 -36.37
N VAL A 657 -3.73 2.90 -36.56
CA VAL A 657 -4.85 2.10 -36.02
C VAL A 657 -4.83 0.67 -36.55
N TYR A 658 -4.59 0.49 -37.85
CA TYR A 658 -4.46 -0.84 -38.46
C TYR A 658 -3.34 -1.65 -37.81
N HIS A 659 -2.14 -1.07 -37.64
CA HIS A 659 -1.01 -1.74 -37.02
C HIS A 659 -1.27 -2.12 -35.55
N ILE A 660 -1.84 -1.20 -34.76
CA ILE A 660 -2.20 -1.45 -33.36
C ILE A 660 -3.24 -2.58 -33.27
N LYS A 661 -4.26 -2.58 -34.13
CA LYS A 661 -5.29 -3.64 -34.16
C LYS A 661 -4.71 -5.01 -34.51
N ASN A 662 -3.72 -5.08 -35.39
CA ASN A 662 -3.03 -6.34 -35.70
C ASN A 662 -2.22 -6.84 -34.50
N ALA A 663 -1.52 -5.95 -33.78
CA ALA A 663 -0.75 -6.32 -32.59
C ALA A 663 -1.62 -6.83 -31.43
N ILE A 664 -2.86 -6.32 -31.31
CA ILE A 664 -3.82 -6.80 -30.31
C ILE A 664 -4.08 -8.31 -30.43
N SER A 665 -4.03 -8.90 -31.63
CA SER A 665 -4.26 -10.35 -31.78
C SER A 665 -3.27 -11.18 -30.98
N HIS A 666 -1.98 -10.81 -31.03
CA HIS A 666 -0.91 -11.51 -30.29
C HIS A 666 -1.00 -11.20 -28.79
N LEU A 667 -1.30 -9.95 -28.41
CA LEU A 667 -1.55 -9.60 -27.00
C LEU A 667 -2.77 -10.32 -26.39
N SER A 668 -3.74 -10.70 -27.21
CA SER A 668 -4.91 -11.47 -26.76
C SER A 668 -4.60 -12.92 -26.39
N GLU A 669 -3.39 -13.41 -26.65
CA GLU A 669 -2.91 -14.72 -26.23
C GLU A 669 -2.38 -14.65 -24.80
N ILE A 670 -2.95 -15.42 -23.87
CA ILE A 670 -2.60 -15.34 -22.45
C ILE A 670 -1.89 -16.60 -21.93
N ALA A 671 -0.93 -16.38 -21.04
CA ALA A 671 -0.06 -17.42 -20.48
C ALA A 671 -0.75 -18.31 -19.43
N LEU A 672 -1.86 -17.86 -18.83
CA LEU A 672 -2.52 -18.52 -17.70
C LEU A 672 -2.79 -20.01 -17.96
N GLY A 673 -2.39 -20.85 -17.00
CA GLY A 673 -2.39 -22.30 -17.12
C GLY A 673 -1.06 -22.90 -17.58
N GLY A 674 -0.05 -22.08 -17.88
CA GLY A 674 1.34 -22.52 -18.08
C GLY A 674 2.05 -22.87 -16.77
N THR A 675 1.56 -22.37 -15.63
CA THR A 675 2.09 -22.61 -14.28
C THR A 675 3.57 -22.19 -14.16
N ALA A 676 4.43 -23.03 -13.59
CA ALA A 676 5.81 -22.66 -13.26
C ALA A 676 6.68 -22.38 -14.51
N VAL A 677 6.67 -23.32 -15.46
CA VAL A 677 7.62 -23.31 -16.61
C VAL A 677 6.95 -23.61 -17.96
N GLY A 678 5.62 -23.64 -18.02
CA GLY A 678 4.85 -23.80 -19.25
C GLY A 678 4.16 -25.15 -19.41
N THR A 679 4.52 -26.15 -18.60
CA THR A 679 3.96 -27.52 -18.68
C THR A 679 2.51 -27.64 -18.20
N GLY A 680 2.02 -26.66 -17.44
CA GLY A 680 0.72 -26.74 -16.77
C GLY A 680 0.68 -27.71 -15.58
N LEU A 681 1.82 -28.06 -14.99
CA LEU A 681 1.90 -28.89 -13.80
C LEU A 681 1.03 -28.31 -12.67
N ASN A 682 0.19 -29.14 -12.06
CA ASN A 682 -0.79 -28.77 -11.02
C ASN A 682 -1.97 -27.90 -11.51
N ALA A 683 -2.17 -27.74 -12.82
CA ALA A 683 -3.39 -27.16 -13.39
C ALA A 683 -4.27 -28.23 -14.05
N HIS A 684 -5.59 -28.07 -13.96
CA HIS A 684 -6.54 -28.95 -14.62
C HIS A 684 -6.55 -28.72 -16.14
N LYS A 685 -6.72 -29.76 -16.96
CA LYS A 685 -6.67 -29.68 -18.44
C LYS A 685 -7.61 -28.62 -19.04
N LEU A 686 -8.79 -28.43 -18.46
CA LEU A 686 -9.78 -27.44 -18.90
C LEU A 686 -9.54 -26.02 -18.36
N TYR A 687 -8.64 -25.85 -17.40
CA TYR A 687 -8.40 -24.58 -16.71
C TYR A 687 -8.01 -23.45 -17.68
N PRO A 688 -7.00 -23.60 -18.57
CA PRO A 688 -6.54 -22.48 -19.41
C PRO A 688 -7.63 -21.92 -20.33
N LYS A 689 -8.39 -22.82 -20.99
CA LYS A 689 -9.45 -22.43 -21.94
C LYS A 689 -10.61 -21.74 -21.22
N LYS A 690 -11.09 -22.32 -20.10
CA LYS A 690 -12.18 -21.75 -19.32
C LYS A 690 -11.82 -20.39 -18.72
N THR A 691 -10.58 -20.21 -18.24
CA THR A 691 -10.16 -18.91 -17.69
C THR A 691 -10.13 -17.84 -18.77
N ALA A 692 -9.66 -18.15 -19.98
CA ALA A 692 -9.66 -17.22 -21.11
C ALA A 692 -11.09 -16.81 -21.53
N GLU A 693 -12.04 -17.75 -21.53
CA GLU A 693 -13.45 -17.46 -21.81
C GLU A 693 -14.07 -16.53 -20.75
N ILE A 694 -13.76 -16.74 -19.47
CA ILE A 694 -14.28 -15.89 -18.38
C ILE A 694 -13.64 -14.49 -18.44
N LEU A 695 -12.32 -14.41 -18.65
CA LEU A 695 -11.62 -13.15 -18.81
C LEU A 695 -12.16 -12.36 -20.01
N SER A 696 -12.47 -13.05 -21.10
CA SER A 696 -13.06 -12.40 -22.28
C SER A 696 -14.41 -11.76 -21.98
N LYS A 697 -15.26 -12.46 -21.23
CA LYS A 697 -16.57 -11.95 -20.79
C LYS A 697 -16.43 -10.80 -19.79
N LEU A 698 -15.48 -10.86 -18.86
CA LEU A 698 -15.28 -9.82 -17.85
C LEU A 698 -14.78 -8.50 -18.46
N THR A 699 -13.86 -8.61 -19.41
CA THR A 699 -13.19 -7.47 -20.03
C THR A 699 -13.93 -6.93 -21.25
N GLN A 700 -14.91 -7.67 -21.79
CA GLN A 700 -15.56 -7.42 -23.07
C GLN A 700 -14.59 -7.45 -24.26
N HIS A 701 -13.44 -8.13 -24.10
CA HIS A 701 -12.41 -8.26 -25.13
C HIS A 701 -12.03 -9.72 -25.32
N LYS A 702 -11.84 -10.17 -26.56
CA LYS A 702 -11.49 -11.56 -26.85
C LYS A 702 -10.07 -11.88 -26.35
N PHE A 703 -9.95 -12.88 -25.48
CA PHE A 703 -8.70 -13.50 -25.06
C PHE A 703 -8.75 -15.01 -25.33
N ILE A 704 -7.62 -15.57 -25.72
CA ILE A 704 -7.45 -17.01 -25.94
C ILE A 704 -6.24 -17.52 -25.16
N THR A 705 -6.26 -18.80 -24.81
CA THR A 705 -5.08 -19.42 -24.21
C THR A 705 -3.94 -19.45 -25.23
N ALA A 706 -2.73 -19.00 -24.85
CA ALA A 706 -1.58 -19.00 -25.74
C ALA A 706 -1.32 -20.41 -26.32
N PRO A 707 -1.14 -20.56 -27.65
CA PRO A 707 -0.87 -21.85 -28.27
C PRO A 707 0.40 -22.52 -27.72
N ASN A 708 1.41 -21.71 -27.39
CA ASN A 708 2.65 -22.18 -26.77
C ASN A 708 2.86 -21.49 -25.41
N LYS A 709 2.85 -22.30 -24.34
CA LYS A 709 3.04 -21.79 -22.97
C LYS A 709 4.50 -21.54 -22.61
N PHE A 710 5.44 -22.16 -23.30
CA PHE A 710 6.87 -21.93 -23.05
C PHE A 710 7.28 -20.56 -23.57
N GLU A 711 6.88 -20.21 -24.80
CA GLU A 711 7.13 -18.88 -25.39
C GLU A 711 6.55 -17.76 -24.51
N SER A 712 5.25 -17.83 -24.19
CA SER A 712 4.59 -16.78 -23.39
C SER A 712 5.18 -16.54 -21.99
N LEU A 713 5.95 -17.50 -21.46
CA LEU A 713 6.69 -17.37 -20.21
C LEU A 713 8.15 -16.94 -20.42
N SER A 714 8.82 -17.47 -21.44
CA SER A 714 10.23 -17.20 -21.75
C SER A 714 10.47 -15.81 -22.36
N THR A 715 9.50 -15.22 -23.04
CA THR A 715 9.64 -13.95 -23.77
C THR A 715 8.60 -12.91 -23.35
N CYS A 716 8.67 -11.73 -23.98
CA CYS A 716 7.65 -10.68 -23.91
C CYS A 716 7.32 -10.14 -25.33
N ASP A 717 7.43 -11.00 -26.35
CA ASP A 717 7.44 -10.60 -27.77
C ASP A 717 6.15 -9.92 -28.20
N ALA A 718 5.00 -10.36 -27.69
CA ALA A 718 3.72 -9.71 -27.95
C ALA A 718 3.72 -8.23 -27.52
N LEU A 719 4.32 -7.91 -26.38
CA LEU A 719 4.43 -6.54 -25.87
C LEU A 719 5.49 -5.73 -26.60
N VAL A 720 6.63 -6.34 -26.94
CA VAL A 720 7.68 -5.70 -27.77
C VAL A 720 7.12 -5.31 -29.13
N TYR A 721 6.45 -6.25 -29.81
CA TYR A 721 5.82 -6.01 -31.11
C TYR A 721 4.73 -4.93 -31.03
N ALA A 722 3.85 -5.03 -30.03
CA ALA A 722 2.80 -4.03 -29.83
C ALA A 722 3.36 -2.64 -29.55
N HIS A 723 4.41 -2.52 -28.73
CA HIS A 723 5.04 -1.23 -28.47
C HIS A 723 5.73 -0.66 -29.70
N GLY A 724 6.29 -1.50 -30.57
CA GLY A 724 6.80 -1.08 -31.89
C GLY A 724 5.74 -0.36 -32.74
N THR A 725 4.47 -0.75 -32.63
CA THR A 725 3.37 -0.03 -33.30
C THR A 725 3.09 1.34 -32.68
N LEU A 726 3.28 1.49 -31.35
CA LEU A 726 3.18 2.77 -30.64
C LEU A 726 4.35 3.71 -30.97
N LYS A 727 5.56 3.16 -31.17
CA LYS A 727 6.68 3.91 -31.75
C LYS A 727 6.34 4.43 -33.14
N GLY A 728 5.74 3.60 -34.01
CA GLY A 728 5.28 4.02 -35.35
C GLY A 728 4.24 5.14 -35.30
N LEU A 729 3.26 5.04 -34.40
CA LEU A 729 2.30 6.12 -34.13
C LEU A 729 3.00 7.39 -33.65
N SER A 730 3.97 7.29 -32.74
CA SER A 730 4.72 8.43 -32.20
C SER A 730 5.55 9.13 -33.28
N ALA A 731 6.16 8.40 -34.20
CA ALA A 731 6.84 8.98 -35.36
C ALA A 731 5.87 9.79 -36.25
N SER A 732 4.67 9.26 -36.48
CA SER A 732 3.62 9.96 -37.23
C SER A 732 3.12 11.21 -36.50
N MET A 733 2.84 11.11 -35.20
CA MET A 733 2.40 12.23 -34.37
C MET A 733 3.46 13.33 -34.25
N MET A 734 4.74 12.96 -34.12
CA MET A 734 5.87 13.88 -34.16
C MET A 734 5.87 14.69 -35.46
N LYS A 735 5.70 14.03 -36.62
CA LYS A 735 5.61 14.70 -37.92
C LYS A 735 4.43 15.66 -37.99
N ILE A 736 3.24 15.22 -37.59
CA ILE A 736 2.01 16.03 -37.61
C ILE A 736 2.16 17.27 -36.71
N ALA A 737 2.64 17.12 -35.48
CA ALA A 737 2.86 18.23 -34.56
C ALA A 737 3.93 19.21 -35.09
N ASN A 738 4.99 18.69 -35.70
CA ASN A 738 6.03 19.49 -36.35
C ASN A 738 5.49 20.32 -37.51
N ASP A 739 4.73 19.69 -38.43
CA ASP A 739 4.13 20.41 -39.55
C ASP A 739 3.24 21.55 -39.05
N ILE A 740 2.36 21.27 -38.07
CA ILE A 740 1.42 22.27 -37.57
C ILE A 740 2.16 23.45 -36.93
N ARG A 741 3.17 23.22 -36.08
CA ARG A 741 3.93 24.31 -35.47
C ARG A 741 4.77 25.11 -36.48
N TRP A 742 5.27 24.47 -37.54
CA TRP A 742 5.98 25.16 -38.61
C TRP A 742 5.02 26.00 -39.44
N LEU A 743 3.88 25.43 -39.85
CA LEU A 743 2.86 26.13 -40.62
C LEU A 743 2.21 27.26 -39.81
N SER A 744 2.22 27.22 -38.48
CA SER A 744 1.75 28.30 -37.61
C SER A 744 2.85 29.27 -37.13
N SER A 745 4.11 29.05 -37.51
CA SER A 745 5.22 29.94 -37.13
C SER A 745 4.98 31.38 -37.61
N GLY A 746 5.13 32.36 -36.70
CA GLY A 746 4.76 33.74 -37.00
C GLY A 746 4.62 34.61 -35.74
N PRO A 747 3.76 35.65 -35.76
CA PRO A 747 2.78 35.96 -36.80
C PRO A 747 3.36 36.67 -38.04
N ARG A 748 4.55 37.27 -37.95
CA ARG A 748 5.14 38.08 -39.04
C ARG A 748 6.38 37.46 -39.69
N CYS A 749 7.24 36.83 -38.90
CA CYS A 749 8.58 36.40 -39.32
C CYS A 749 8.71 34.89 -39.57
N GLY A 750 7.61 34.20 -39.85
CA GLY A 750 7.58 32.75 -40.13
C GLY A 750 6.73 32.41 -41.36
N ILE A 751 6.31 31.14 -41.45
CA ILE A 751 5.45 30.63 -42.53
C ILE A 751 4.02 31.17 -42.37
N GLY A 752 3.36 30.90 -41.25
CA GLY A 752 2.06 31.48 -40.90
C GLY A 752 0.90 31.15 -41.85
N GLU A 753 0.91 29.96 -42.47
CA GLU A 753 -0.19 29.45 -43.30
C GLU A 753 -1.36 28.92 -42.45
N LEU A 754 -1.10 28.52 -41.21
CA LEU A 754 -2.11 28.09 -40.23
C LEU A 754 -2.18 29.04 -39.04
N LEU A 755 -3.38 29.20 -38.50
CA LEU A 755 -3.66 29.83 -37.22
C LEU A 755 -4.12 28.73 -36.26
N ILE A 756 -3.55 28.72 -35.05
CA ILE A 756 -3.87 27.78 -33.97
C ILE A 756 -4.54 28.53 -32.80
N PRO A 757 -5.32 27.85 -31.95
CA PRO A 757 -5.93 28.45 -30.76
C PRO A 757 -4.91 29.03 -29.78
N GLU A 758 -5.30 30.11 -29.13
CA GLU A 758 -4.52 30.76 -28.06
C GLU A 758 -5.10 30.30 -26.71
N ASN A 759 -4.44 29.33 -26.06
CA ASN A 759 -4.94 28.75 -24.80
C ASN A 759 -4.38 29.46 -23.55
N GLU A 760 -3.16 29.97 -23.64
CA GLU A 760 -2.47 30.66 -22.55
C GLU A 760 -1.57 31.80 -23.09
N PRO A 761 -1.22 32.79 -22.25
CA PRO A 761 -0.19 33.77 -22.59
C PRO A 761 1.16 33.07 -22.88
N GLY A 762 1.72 33.26 -24.06
CA GLY A 762 2.91 32.54 -24.52
C GLY A 762 4.25 33.11 -24.02
N SER A 763 4.25 34.19 -23.24
CA SER A 763 5.47 34.75 -22.68
C SER A 763 5.18 35.58 -21.43
N SER A 764 6.04 35.45 -20.43
CA SER A 764 6.05 36.30 -19.24
C SER A 764 6.49 37.74 -19.51
N ILE A 765 7.16 38.02 -20.64
CA ILE A 765 7.76 39.32 -20.96
C ILE A 765 7.31 39.93 -22.29
N MET A 766 6.78 39.13 -23.22
CA MET A 766 6.28 39.60 -24.53
C MET A 766 4.76 39.53 -24.60
N PRO A 767 4.03 40.63 -24.29
CA PRO A 767 2.58 40.67 -24.39
C PRO A 767 2.08 40.31 -25.79
N GLY A 768 1.05 39.47 -25.88
CA GLY A 768 0.43 39.06 -27.14
C GLY A 768 1.19 37.98 -27.93
N LYS A 769 2.31 37.45 -27.42
CA LYS A 769 2.97 36.28 -28.01
C LYS A 769 2.18 35.01 -27.66
N VAL A 770 1.94 34.17 -28.66
CA VAL A 770 1.32 32.84 -28.49
C VAL A 770 2.24 31.77 -29.05
N ASN A 771 2.47 30.71 -28.27
CA ASN A 771 3.32 29.58 -28.64
C ASN A 771 2.48 28.35 -29.01
N PRO A 772 3.00 27.44 -29.86
CA PRO A 772 2.34 26.18 -30.19
C PRO A 772 2.54 25.12 -29.09
N THR A 773 2.19 25.42 -27.84
CA THR A 773 2.45 24.60 -26.64
C THR A 773 1.90 23.17 -26.72
N GLN A 774 0.74 23.00 -27.36
CA GLN A 774 0.15 21.68 -27.59
C GLN A 774 0.98 20.83 -28.56
N CYS A 775 1.62 21.46 -29.56
CA CYS A 775 2.56 20.77 -30.44
C CYS A 775 3.83 20.39 -29.67
N GLU A 776 4.35 21.31 -28.84
CA GLU A 776 5.54 21.06 -28.00
C GLU A 776 5.32 19.88 -27.05
N SER A 777 4.19 19.87 -26.32
CA SER A 777 3.78 18.77 -25.44
C SER A 777 3.72 17.44 -26.19
N MET A 778 3.05 17.40 -27.34
CA MET A 778 2.96 16.19 -28.17
C MET A 778 4.34 15.70 -28.62
N THR A 779 5.25 16.59 -29.02
CA THR A 779 6.60 16.20 -29.42
C THR A 779 7.43 15.64 -28.26
N MET A 780 7.32 16.20 -27.04
CA MET A 780 7.97 15.65 -25.84
C MET A 780 7.42 14.27 -25.47
N ILE A 781 6.10 14.07 -25.56
CA ILE A 781 5.46 12.77 -25.38
C ILE A 781 6.01 11.73 -26.37
N CYS A 782 6.13 12.09 -27.65
CA CYS A 782 6.69 11.19 -28.66
C CYS A 782 8.14 10.79 -28.33
N CYS A 783 8.97 11.73 -27.87
CA CYS A 783 10.33 11.44 -27.41
C CYS A 783 10.35 10.45 -26.24
N GLN A 784 9.47 10.64 -25.24
CA GLN A 784 9.37 9.71 -24.11
C GLN A 784 8.98 8.30 -24.57
N VAL A 785 8.04 8.17 -25.51
CA VAL A 785 7.65 6.87 -26.07
C VAL A 785 8.83 6.19 -26.79
N PHE A 786 9.69 6.93 -27.48
CA PHE A 786 10.91 6.35 -28.08
C PHE A 786 11.89 5.83 -27.02
N GLY A 787 12.05 6.55 -25.91
CA GLY A 787 12.83 6.08 -24.75
C GLY A 787 12.25 4.79 -24.15
N ASN A 788 10.94 4.77 -23.92
CA ASN A 788 10.22 3.60 -23.40
C ASN A 788 10.35 2.39 -24.34
N ASP A 789 10.30 2.60 -25.66
CA ASP A 789 10.49 1.53 -26.66
C ASP A 789 11.85 0.88 -26.56
N THR A 790 12.89 1.68 -26.34
CA THR A 790 14.27 1.20 -26.16
C THR A 790 14.36 0.35 -24.90
N ALA A 791 13.81 0.83 -23.78
CA ALA A 791 13.78 0.08 -22.52
C ALA A 791 13.03 -1.26 -22.66
N ILE A 792 11.85 -1.25 -23.31
CA ILE A 792 11.05 -2.46 -23.56
C ILE A 792 11.78 -3.43 -24.48
N SER A 793 12.47 -2.94 -25.51
CA SER A 793 13.25 -3.78 -26.44
C SER A 793 14.38 -4.50 -25.70
N ILE A 794 15.12 -3.79 -24.86
CA ILE A 794 16.20 -4.38 -24.04
C ILE A 794 15.61 -5.38 -23.02
N GLY A 795 14.53 -5.02 -22.33
CA GLY A 795 13.87 -5.92 -21.37
C GLY A 795 13.31 -7.18 -22.04
N GLY A 796 12.71 -7.03 -23.23
CA GLY A 796 12.20 -8.15 -24.02
C GLY A 796 13.30 -9.13 -24.44
N ALA A 797 14.45 -8.60 -24.86
CA ALA A 797 15.62 -9.40 -25.22
C ALA A 797 16.31 -10.10 -24.03
N SER A 798 16.00 -9.70 -22.80
CA SER A 798 16.66 -10.19 -21.57
C SER A 798 16.00 -11.46 -20.99
N GLY A 799 15.40 -12.30 -21.83
CA GLY A 799 14.83 -13.59 -21.41
C GLY A 799 15.92 -14.64 -21.17
N ASN A 800 15.81 -15.41 -20.07
CA ASN A 800 16.73 -16.52 -19.79
C ASN A 800 15.93 -17.80 -19.56
N PHE A 801 16.19 -18.81 -20.40
CA PHE A 801 15.55 -20.12 -20.33
C PHE A 801 14.01 -20.03 -20.29
N GLN A 802 13.35 -20.52 -19.24
CA GLN A 802 11.88 -20.63 -19.15
C GLN A 802 11.18 -19.35 -18.66
N LEU A 803 11.91 -18.26 -18.36
CA LEU A 803 11.28 -17.05 -17.82
C LEU A 803 12.01 -15.76 -18.20
N ASN A 804 11.28 -14.78 -18.75
CA ASN A 804 11.73 -13.40 -18.77
C ASN A 804 11.42 -12.72 -17.43
N VAL A 805 12.44 -12.10 -16.82
CA VAL A 805 12.39 -11.46 -15.50
C VAL A 805 12.51 -9.93 -15.57
N PHE A 806 12.06 -9.31 -16.66
CA PHE A 806 11.98 -7.84 -16.81
C PHE A 806 10.52 -7.35 -16.85
N ARG A 807 9.59 -8.19 -16.40
CA ARG A 807 8.14 -8.01 -16.61
C ARG A 807 7.56 -6.73 -15.99
N PRO A 808 7.84 -6.37 -14.71
CA PRO A 808 7.34 -5.13 -14.14
C PRO A 808 7.75 -3.88 -14.91
N MET A 809 9.02 -3.80 -15.32
CA MET A 809 9.55 -2.67 -16.10
C MET A 809 8.90 -2.58 -17.48
N ILE A 810 8.77 -3.71 -18.18
CA ILE A 810 8.15 -3.75 -19.52
C ILE A 810 6.71 -3.24 -19.46
N ILE A 811 5.89 -3.75 -18.53
CA ILE A 811 4.49 -3.35 -18.47
C ILE A 811 4.30 -1.91 -17.99
N TYR A 812 5.17 -1.43 -17.10
CA TYR A 812 5.16 -0.03 -16.68
C TYR A 812 5.38 0.91 -17.86
N ASN A 813 6.47 0.71 -18.62
CA ASN A 813 6.78 1.52 -19.78
C ASN A 813 5.68 1.44 -20.85
N PHE A 814 5.12 0.24 -21.06
CA PHE A 814 4.04 0.05 -22.02
C PHE A 814 2.80 0.86 -21.64
N LEU A 815 2.33 0.74 -20.40
CA LEU A 815 1.14 1.45 -19.91
C LEU A 815 1.38 2.97 -19.85
N GLN A 816 2.59 3.40 -19.49
CA GLN A 816 2.96 4.82 -19.52
C GLN A 816 2.88 5.38 -20.95
N SER A 817 3.44 4.69 -21.95
CA SER A 817 3.36 5.11 -23.35
C SER A 817 1.92 5.22 -23.84
N VAL A 818 1.07 4.22 -23.53
CA VAL A 818 -0.35 4.24 -23.91
C VAL A 818 -1.08 5.42 -23.27
N ARG A 819 -0.85 5.70 -21.98
CA ARG A 819 -1.45 6.84 -21.27
C ARG A 819 -1.00 8.17 -21.87
N LEU A 820 0.32 8.38 -22.01
CA LEU A 820 0.89 9.61 -22.55
C LEU A 820 0.36 9.91 -23.97
N LEU A 821 0.33 8.90 -24.85
CA LEU A 821 -0.22 9.07 -26.20
C LEU A 821 -1.71 9.34 -26.16
N SER A 822 -2.47 8.60 -25.36
CA SER A 822 -3.92 8.76 -25.24
C SER A 822 -4.29 10.17 -24.77
N ASP A 823 -3.72 10.60 -23.65
CA ASP A 823 -4.02 11.90 -23.03
C ASP A 823 -3.45 13.06 -23.84
N GLY A 824 -2.24 12.87 -24.41
CA GLY A 824 -1.63 13.82 -25.33
C GLY A 824 -2.49 14.04 -26.56
N ILE A 825 -2.99 12.97 -27.20
CA ILE A 825 -3.85 13.08 -28.39
C ILE A 825 -5.17 13.75 -28.01
N LEU A 826 -5.77 13.38 -26.87
CA LEU A 826 -7.01 14.01 -26.40
C LEU A 826 -6.84 15.52 -26.18
N SER A 827 -5.75 15.94 -25.52
CA SER A 827 -5.45 17.36 -25.32
C SER A 827 -5.16 18.07 -26.65
N PHE A 828 -4.36 17.47 -27.51
CA PHE A 828 -4.00 18.01 -28.82
C PHE A 828 -5.23 18.22 -29.70
N ASN A 829 -6.17 17.27 -29.69
CA ASN A 829 -7.45 17.39 -30.39
C ASN A 829 -8.23 18.61 -29.90
N LYS A 830 -8.46 18.68 -28.59
CA LYS A 830 -9.33 19.68 -27.96
C LYS A 830 -8.75 21.09 -28.04
N ASN A 831 -7.47 21.23 -27.72
CA ASN A 831 -6.83 22.51 -27.46
C ASN A 831 -6.02 23.04 -28.66
N CYS A 832 -5.88 22.26 -29.74
CA CYS A 832 -5.16 22.70 -30.95
C CYS A 832 -5.94 22.37 -32.22
N ILE A 833 -6.13 21.08 -32.53
CA ILE A 833 -6.59 20.65 -33.85
C ILE A 833 -7.97 21.22 -34.19
N LEU A 834 -8.94 21.11 -33.28
CA LEU A 834 -10.32 21.61 -33.52
C LEU A 834 -10.34 23.07 -33.98
N GLY A 835 -9.50 23.92 -33.41
CA GLY A 835 -9.49 25.35 -33.71
C GLY A 835 -8.56 25.78 -34.85
N ILE A 836 -7.86 24.86 -35.54
CA ILE A 836 -7.02 25.19 -36.70
C ILE A 836 -7.85 25.93 -37.77
N LYS A 837 -7.33 27.07 -38.22
CA LYS A 837 -7.88 27.88 -39.33
C LYS A 837 -6.78 28.21 -40.35
N PRO A 838 -7.08 28.23 -41.66
CA PRO A 838 -6.13 28.63 -42.69
C PRO A 838 -5.98 30.16 -42.74
N ASN A 839 -4.75 30.64 -42.82
CA ASN A 839 -4.45 32.04 -43.14
C ASN A 839 -4.43 32.22 -44.66
N LYS A 840 -5.62 32.41 -45.25
CA LYS A 840 -5.81 32.51 -46.69
C LYS A 840 -4.98 33.61 -47.35
N GLU A 841 -4.77 34.74 -46.65
CA GLU A 841 -3.95 35.84 -47.18
C GLU A 841 -2.50 35.41 -47.38
N LYS A 842 -1.90 34.79 -46.34
CA LYS A 842 -0.52 34.32 -46.38
C LYS A 842 -0.33 33.17 -47.39
N ILE A 843 -1.27 32.23 -47.45
CA ILE A 843 -1.28 31.14 -48.43
C ILE A 843 -1.29 31.71 -49.86
N ASN A 844 -2.21 32.64 -50.16
CA ASN A 844 -2.29 33.27 -51.48
C ASN A 844 -1.03 34.06 -51.83
N LYS A 845 -0.39 34.70 -50.83
CA LYS A 845 0.88 35.41 -51.03
C LYS A 845 2.00 34.48 -51.47
N PHE A 846 2.12 33.29 -50.87
CA PHE A 846 3.15 32.32 -51.27
C PHE A 846 2.87 31.74 -52.66
N LEU A 847 1.63 31.38 -52.96
CA LEU A 847 1.25 30.89 -54.30
C LEU A 847 1.64 31.86 -55.41
N LYS A 848 1.35 33.15 -55.25
CA LYS A 848 1.67 34.18 -56.26
C LYS A 848 3.16 34.43 -56.44
N ARG A 849 3.99 34.10 -55.44
CA ARG A 849 5.44 34.37 -55.44
C ARG A 849 6.29 33.17 -55.80
N SER A 850 5.75 31.95 -55.70
CA SER A 850 6.52 30.75 -55.97
C SER A 850 6.98 30.68 -57.42
N LEU A 851 8.27 30.42 -57.60
CA LEU A 851 8.89 30.22 -58.91
C LEU A 851 8.66 28.80 -59.43
N MET A 852 8.21 27.86 -58.59
CA MET A 852 8.03 26.46 -58.98
C MET A 852 6.74 26.20 -59.77
N LEU A 853 5.87 27.21 -59.92
CA LEU A 853 4.75 27.14 -60.87
C LEU A 853 5.23 26.98 -62.32
N VAL A 854 6.49 27.37 -62.59
CA VAL A 854 7.16 27.18 -63.88
C VAL A 854 7.20 25.72 -64.33
N THR A 855 7.08 24.77 -63.40
CA THR A 855 7.06 23.32 -63.69
C THR A 855 5.94 22.96 -64.66
N ALA A 856 4.79 23.65 -64.59
CA ALA A 856 3.68 23.45 -65.53
C ALA A 856 4.05 23.78 -66.99
N LEU A 857 5.11 24.57 -67.22
CA LEU A 857 5.54 24.94 -68.57
C LEU A 857 6.46 23.88 -69.19
N ALA A 858 7.15 23.05 -68.40
CA ALA A 858 8.17 22.13 -68.91
C ALA A 858 7.67 21.16 -69.99
N PRO A 859 6.46 20.57 -69.91
CA PRO A 859 5.92 19.73 -70.99
C PRO A 859 5.65 20.49 -72.30
N HIS A 860 5.52 21.81 -72.25
CA HIS A 860 5.15 22.64 -73.41
C HIS A 860 6.34 23.34 -74.07
N ILE A 861 7.33 23.76 -73.29
CA ILE A 861 8.50 24.51 -73.78
C ILE A 861 9.85 23.84 -73.50
N GLY A 862 9.86 22.70 -72.81
CA GLY A 862 11.08 21.98 -72.41
C GLY A 862 11.69 22.51 -71.10
N TYR A 863 12.43 21.64 -70.42
CA TYR A 863 13.03 21.94 -69.11
C TYR A 863 13.94 23.16 -69.14
N ASP A 864 14.85 23.25 -70.12
CA ASP A 864 15.86 24.33 -70.19
C ASP A 864 15.24 25.72 -70.32
N LYS A 865 14.16 25.84 -71.10
CA LYS A 865 13.45 27.12 -71.27
C LYS A 865 12.71 27.51 -69.98
N SER A 866 12.06 26.54 -69.32
CA SER A 866 11.44 26.74 -68.00
C SER A 866 12.46 27.15 -66.94
N ALA A 867 13.62 26.50 -66.89
CA ALA A 867 14.70 26.84 -65.96
C ALA A 867 15.24 28.25 -66.20
N LYS A 868 15.41 28.67 -67.46
CA LYS A 868 15.80 30.06 -67.80
C LYS A 868 14.77 31.09 -67.32
N ILE A 869 13.47 30.81 -67.45
CA ILE A 869 12.41 31.69 -66.92
C ILE A 869 12.54 31.83 -65.41
N ALA A 870 12.67 30.71 -64.68
CA ALA A 870 12.79 30.72 -63.23
C ALA A 870 14.05 31.45 -62.75
N ASN A 871 15.19 31.19 -63.38
CA ASN A 871 16.46 31.85 -63.06
C ASN A 871 16.41 33.36 -63.31
N LEU A 872 15.78 33.79 -64.40
CA LEU A 872 15.60 35.20 -64.69
C LEU A 872 14.65 35.87 -63.68
N ALA A 873 13.53 35.22 -63.37
CA ALA A 873 12.57 35.68 -62.38
C ALA A 873 13.22 35.87 -61.00
N HIS A 874 14.03 34.89 -60.58
CA HIS A 874 14.79 34.96 -59.34
C HIS A 874 15.83 36.09 -59.37
N LYS A 875 16.69 36.12 -60.39
CA LYS A 875 17.80 37.08 -60.51
C LYS A 875 17.32 38.53 -60.55
N LYS A 876 16.17 38.80 -61.18
CA LYS A 876 15.59 40.14 -61.29
C LYS A 876 14.52 40.43 -60.23
N ASN A 877 14.20 39.47 -59.36
CA ASN A 877 13.11 39.56 -58.37
C ASN A 877 11.76 39.99 -59.00
N ILE A 878 11.41 39.37 -60.14
CA ILE A 878 10.16 39.60 -60.88
C ILE A 878 9.32 38.32 -60.90
N THR A 879 8.06 38.42 -61.32
CA THR A 879 7.18 37.27 -61.45
C THR A 879 7.60 36.35 -62.62
N LEU A 880 7.19 35.08 -62.56
CA LEU A 880 7.36 34.14 -63.69
C LEU A 880 6.74 34.66 -64.99
N LYS A 881 5.60 35.37 -64.87
CA LYS A 881 4.91 35.96 -66.01
C LYS A 881 5.78 37.03 -66.68
N GLU A 882 6.33 37.95 -65.90
CA GLU A 882 7.20 39.02 -66.41
C GLU A 882 8.49 38.45 -67.03
N ALA A 883 9.12 37.47 -66.39
CA ALA A 883 10.30 36.80 -66.92
C ALA A 883 10.01 36.05 -68.23
N CYS A 884 8.86 35.37 -68.32
CA CYS A 884 8.43 34.68 -69.53
C CYS A 884 8.19 35.65 -70.69
N MET A 885 7.57 36.82 -70.43
CA MET A 885 7.37 37.87 -71.43
C MET A 885 8.71 38.49 -71.89
N GLN A 886 9.67 38.69 -70.99
CA GLN A 886 11.01 39.21 -71.35
C GLN A 886 11.79 38.24 -72.24
N LEU A 887 11.64 36.93 -72.05
CA LEU A 887 12.33 35.91 -72.83
C LEU A 887 11.62 35.55 -74.14
N GLY A 888 10.36 35.98 -74.32
CA GLY A 888 9.59 35.74 -75.54
C GLY A 888 9.23 34.27 -75.81
N TYR A 889 9.27 33.40 -74.79
CA TYR A 889 9.02 31.96 -74.97
C TYR A 889 7.54 31.59 -75.10
N LEU A 890 6.63 32.40 -74.55
CA LEU A 890 5.18 32.22 -74.65
C LEU A 890 4.48 33.58 -74.72
N SER A 891 3.29 33.62 -75.31
CA SER A 891 2.41 34.80 -75.21
C SER A 891 1.76 34.92 -73.82
N LYS A 892 1.25 36.10 -73.49
CA LYS A 892 0.54 36.36 -72.22
C LYS A 892 -0.65 35.42 -72.02
N ASP A 893 -1.37 35.09 -73.09
CA ASP A 893 -2.56 34.24 -73.04
C ASP A 893 -2.18 32.77 -72.93
N GLN A 894 -1.14 32.33 -73.65
CA GLN A 894 -0.57 31.00 -73.49
C GLN A 894 -0.08 30.77 -72.06
N PHE A 895 0.65 31.73 -71.48
CA PHE A 895 1.13 31.61 -70.10
C PHE A 895 -0.02 31.48 -69.10
N ASN A 896 -1.07 32.32 -69.20
CA ASN A 896 -2.21 32.26 -68.29
C ASN A 896 -3.03 30.97 -68.45
N LYS A 897 -3.10 30.42 -69.67
CA LYS A 897 -3.78 29.15 -69.94
C LYS A 897 -3.01 27.96 -69.36
N LEU A 898 -1.68 27.99 -69.44
CA LEU A 898 -0.81 26.90 -68.99
C LEU A 898 -0.58 26.92 -67.47
N ILE A 899 -0.43 28.09 -66.85
CA ILE A 899 -0.30 28.22 -65.39
C ILE A 899 -1.68 28.43 -64.77
N SER A 900 -2.41 27.32 -64.59
CA SER A 900 -3.69 27.27 -63.88
C SER A 900 -3.55 26.40 -62.62
N LEU A 901 -3.73 27.00 -61.44
CA LEU A 901 -3.48 26.32 -60.16
C LEU A 901 -4.36 25.07 -59.95
N GLU A 902 -5.64 25.14 -60.37
CA GLU A 902 -6.59 24.03 -60.29
C GLU A 902 -6.14 22.82 -61.13
N ASN A 903 -5.39 23.08 -62.21
CA ASN A 903 -4.86 22.07 -63.11
C ASN A 903 -3.51 21.49 -62.66
N MET A 904 -2.97 21.94 -61.52
CA MET A 904 -1.64 21.55 -61.01
C MET A 904 -1.71 20.66 -59.76
N ILE A 905 -2.91 20.23 -59.34
CA ILE A 905 -3.16 19.51 -58.09
C ILE A 905 -3.70 18.08 -58.28
N GLU A 906 -3.80 17.61 -59.53
CA GLU A 906 -4.28 16.28 -59.88
C GLU A 906 -3.54 15.71 -61.10
N ILE A 907 -3.58 14.38 -61.27
CA ILE A 907 -3.06 13.72 -62.46
C ILE A 907 -4.02 13.99 -63.61
N LYS A 908 -3.49 14.48 -64.74
CA LYS A 908 -4.26 14.63 -65.98
C LYS A 908 -4.15 13.37 -66.83
N ASN A 909 -5.27 13.00 -67.45
CA ASN A 909 -5.30 12.04 -68.55
C ASN A 909 -4.73 12.65 -69.83
#